data_AF-D2VZT8-F1
#
_entry.id   AF-D2VZT8-F1
#
_cell.length_a   1.000
_cell.length_b   1.000
_cell.length_c   1.000
_cell.angle_alpha   90.00
_cell.angle_beta   90.00
_cell.angle_gamma   90.00
#
_symmetry.space_group_name_H-M   'P 1'
#
loop_
_entity.id
_entity.type
_entity.pdbx_description
1 polymer ?
#
loop_
_entity_poly.entity_id
_entity_poly.type
_entity_poly.pdbx_seq_one_letter_code
_entity_poly.pdbx_strand_id
1 'polypeptide(L)'
;MTHTLSFVITLLLVLTYGSSITFQQDTLSTKCFTDVSYSSLKSNDLIVGVKSYFTLFVWRSKFGNTATQQDENVATASDNKNQFIREWIDKLEKPLMVGVEYKYFNLFETLISTLHMDHSKLTIKKIYLTDELCRVSNLYEEFDALFLEPYKFTYFVRIYREHDMKRTSAKYINPSDFYPFQMLASNLTIIDRKSCPSDVDIQSDISKHYLNYEEFMYSLGNYSCEHRPDYYDNQHLRLLSGISNFTENDIILLQNVTGTSLSFTTQYLNEFSSGSSVHSIHSFNSSVLNQILLPSSCHFCSATLCPEYHINNDELWSIGQVGVILIYFFAFFISGSFKSMVFTQRLALPYAPILSFIVMIFFSKNVASYCFVAFHIVSLQLSLWYLLLFTFTVARLVYMRNMYKIVKNSTNIKIHKIVASPSFGLIISLVVLPSISTFITFYGAAMFFINNNQLDLFRNIFLMVFLFGGCLLGLISISFDMFYNRRNIKEKGFLKFLFFDDPYLVRLELILLVMLLLIGIWTVIISLLPSSLVDISGRYINFLVSLFTTLACGGNALIAELIKKLIYRKKFNTEKDRLDHLLLTNQDLYELFKDYCSKEFSLENILFFEKLKQASSNFTRADSKLSKELIEEMEKDFFTPYGKYELNIPGNVRKQIIELFQKSKSKGNSTEELLKEEETILVSQLMDLIYIDLLLNLNDTFTRLQRTREFQRWKEVYTLQSKMSVSE
;
A
#
# COMPACT_ATOMS: atom_id res chain seq x y z
N MET A 1 11.36 -26.77 -5.97
CA MET A 1 10.37 -27.83 -6.28
C MET A 1 9.33 -28.00 -5.18
N THR A 2 9.69 -28.08 -3.91
CA THR A 2 8.74 -28.17 -2.78
C THR A 2 7.84 -26.93 -2.64
N HIS A 3 8.36 -25.73 -2.87
CA HIS A 3 7.55 -24.49 -2.83
C HIS A 3 6.60 -24.33 -4.02
N THR A 4 6.99 -24.78 -5.22
CA THR A 4 6.11 -24.85 -6.40
C THR A 4 5.00 -25.89 -6.22
N LEU A 5 5.30 -27.02 -5.54
CA LEU A 5 4.29 -28.03 -5.22
C LEU A 5 3.30 -27.51 -4.17
N SER A 6 3.78 -26.80 -3.15
CA SER A 6 2.91 -26.14 -2.17
C SER A 6 1.99 -25.13 -2.83
N PHE A 7 2.49 -24.33 -3.79
CA PHE A 7 1.66 -23.37 -4.53
C PHE A 7 0.59 -24.05 -5.40
N VAL A 8 0.95 -25.13 -6.09
CA VAL A 8 0.00 -25.90 -6.91
C VAL A 8 -1.04 -26.62 -6.04
N ILE A 9 -0.66 -27.12 -4.87
CA ILE A 9 -1.58 -27.74 -3.90
C ILE A 9 -2.52 -26.69 -3.29
N THR A 10 -2.03 -25.50 -2.94
CA THR A 10 -2.89 -24.41 -2.47
C THR A 10 -3.84 -23.93 -3.57
N LEU A 11 -3.37 -23.84 -4.82
CA LEU A 11 -4.21 -23.50 -5.98
C LEU A 11 -5.28 -24.57 -6.23
N LEU A 12 -4.93 -25.85 -6.17
CA LEU A 12 -5.86 -26.98 -6.28
C LEU A 12 -6.86 -27.00 -5.12
N LEU A 13 -6.42 -26.71 -3.90
CA LEU A 13 -7.30 -26.64 -2.72
C LEU A 13 -8.27 -25.46 -2.82
N VAL A 14 -7.84 -24.29 -3.29
CA VAL A 14 -8.74 -23.14 -3.52
C VAL A 14 -9.72 -23.42 -4.65
N LEU A 15 -9.29 -24.06 -5.75
CA LEU A 15 -10.17 -24.44 -6.85
C LEU A 15 -11.17 -25.54 -6.44
N THR A 16 -10.75 -26.51 -5.64
CA THR A 16 -11.61 -27.62 -5.17
C THR A 16 -12.55 -27.20 -4.02
N TYR A 17 -12.11 -26.35 -3.09
CA TYR A 17 -13.01 -25.77 -2.09
C TYR A 17 -13.94 -24.71 -2.69
N GLY A 18 -13.49 -23.94 -3.69
CA GLY A 18 -14.33 -23.02 -4.44
C GLY A 18 -15.46 -23.72 -5.20
N SER A 19 -15.22 -24.93 -5.72
CA SER A 19 -16.26 -25.77 -6.33
C SER A 19 -17.17 -26.50 -5.33
N SER A 20 -16.81 -26.52 -4.04
CA SER A 20 -17.58 -27.19 -2.98
C SER A 20 -18.51 -26.23 -2.22
N ILE A 21 -18.43 -24.93 -2.49
CA ILE A 21 -19.53 -24.01 -2.17
C ILE A 21 -20.61 -24.34 -3.20
N THR A 22 -21.41 -25.36 -2.90
CA THR A 22 -22.76 -25.47 -3.42
C THR A 22 -23.42 -24.14 -3.08
N PHE A 23 -23.45 -23.24 -4.06
CA PHE A 23 -24.46 -22.19 -4.12
C PHE A 23 -25.75 -22.95 -3.85
N GLN A 24 -26.35 -22.76 -2.67
CA GLN A 24 -27.78 -22.89 -2.58
C GLN A 24 -28.26 -21.89 -3.63
N GLN A 25 -28.52 -22.41 -4.84
CA GLN A 25 -29.57 -21.86 -5.67
C GLN A 25 -30.78 -21.98 -4.76
N ASP A 26 -31.00 -20.94 -3.94
CA ASP A 26 -32.35 -20.53 -3.61
C ASP A 26 -33.09 -20.71 -4.93
N THR A 27 -33.96 -21.72 -4.93
CA THR A 27 -34.78 -22.07 -6.07
C THR A 27 -35.24 -20.75 -6.65
N LEU A 28 -34.97 -20.51 -7.94
CA LEU A 28 -35.41 -19.32 -8.66
C LEU A 28 -36.94 -19.28 -8.57
N SER A 29 -37.46 -18.81 -7.44
CA SER A 29 -38.78 -18.26 -7.36
C SER A 29 -38.72 -17.12 -8.34
N THR A 30 -39.48 -17.27 -9.43
CA THR A 30 -39.67 -16.23 -10.42
C THR A 30 -40.25 -15.04 -9.69
N LYS A 31 -39.39 -14.14 -9.20
CA LYS A 31 -39.84 -12.92 -8.54
C LYS A 31 -40.42 -12.04 -9.63
N CYS A 32 -41.75 -11.98 -9.70
CA CYS A 32 -42.46 -11.04 -10.57
C CYS A 32 -42.14 -9.58 -10.23
N PHE A 33 -41.65 -9.33 -9.01
CA PHE A 33 -41.32 -8.00 -8.50
C PHE A 33 -39.82 -7.77 -8.51
N THR A 34 -39.41 -6.66 -9.11
CA THR A 34 -38.03 -6.19 -9.07
C THR A 34 -37.99 -4.75 -8.60
N ASP A 35 -37.05 -4.45 -7.71
CA ASP A 35 -36.77 -3.08 -7.30
C ASP A 35 -35.81 -2.46 -8.32
N VAL A 36 -36.22 -1.35 -8.92
CA VAL A 36 -35.44 -0.60 -9.90
C VAL A 36 -35.22 0.82 -9.42
N SER A 37 -34.02 1.35 -9.70
CA SER A 37 -33.76 2.77 -9.49
C SER A 37 -34.49 3.60 -10.55
N TYR A 38 -34.89 4.83 -10.20
CA TYR A 38 -35.55 5.76 -11.13
C TYR A 38 -34.81 5.91 -12.46
N SER A 39 -33.47 5.86 -12.46
CA SER A 39 -32.64 6.02 -13.66
C SER A 39 -32.67 4.81 -14.60
N SER A 40 -33.18 3.67 -14.13
CA SER A 40 -33.24 2.41 -14.88
C SER A 40 -34.64 2.11 -15.42
N LEU A 41 -35.61 2.98 -15.16
CA LEU A 41 -36.98 2.84 -15.64
C LEU A 41 -37.04 2.87 -17.17
N LYS A 42 -37.91 2.03 -17.72
CA LYS A 42 -38.18 1.95 -19.16
C LYS A 42 -39.63 2.34 -19.44
N SER A 43 -39.87 2.78 -20.68
CA SER A 43 -41.23 2.93 -21.17
C SER A 43 -41.95 1.58 -21.11
N ASN A 44 -43.15 1.56 -20.51
CA ASN A 44 -43.98 0.38 -20.24
C ASN A 44 -43.68 -0.41 -18.96
N ASP A 45 -42.72 0.02 -18.13
CA ASP A 45 -42.62 -0.56 -16.78
C ASP A 45 -43.92 -0.28 -16.02
N LEU A 46 -44.46 -1.32 -15.38
CA LEU A 46 -45.66 -1.25 -14.55
C LEU A 46 -45.23 -1.10 -13.10
N ILE A 47 -45.31 0.12 -12.59
CA ILE A 47 -44.97 0.47 -11.23
C ILE A 47 -46.13 0.03 -10.33
N VAL A 48 -45.79 -0.69 -9.27
CA VAL A 48 -46.75 -1.19 -8.27
C VAL A 48 -46.52 -0.63 -6.88
N GLY A 49 -45.41 0.08 -6.68
CA GLY A 49 -45.08 0.73 -5.41
C GLY A 49 -43.75 1.46 -5.45
N VAL A 50 -43.45 2.15 -4.35
CA VAL A 50 -42.18 2.84 -4.14
C VAL A 50 -41.53 2.30 -2.89
N LYS A 51 -40.25 1.94 -3.01
CA LYS A 51 -39.44 1.45 -1.89
C LYS A 51 -38.78 2.58 -1.12
N SER A 52 -38.40 3.65 -1.81
CA SER A 52 -37.79 4.83 -1.18
C SER A 52 -37.93 6.08 -2.03
N TYR A 53 -37.84 7.23 -1.38
CA TYR A 53 -37.83 8.55 -2.02
C TYR A 53 -36.49 9.25 -1.83
N PHE A 54 -36.11 10.10 -2.76
CA PHE A 54 -35.26 11.24 -2.46
C PHE A 54 -36.02 12.20 -1.56
N THR A 55 -35.36 12.58 -0.48
CA THR A 55 -35.95 13.38 0.60
C THR A 55 -35.12 14.64 0.77
N LEU A 56 -35.80 15.78 0.82
CA LEU A 56 -35.23 17.06 1.20
C LEU A 56 -35.32 17.18 2.73
N PHE A 57 -34.22 16.93 3.41
CA PHE A 57 -34.10 17.09 4.86
C PHE A 57 -33.78 18.54 5.17
N VAL A 58 -34.73 19.29 5.71
CA VAL A 58 -34.56 20.71 6.02
C VAL A 58 -34.32 20.90 7.51
N TRP A 59 -33.34 21.70 7.88
CA TRP A 59 -33.06 22.01 9.27
C TRP A 59 -34.18 22.86 9.90
N ARG A 60 -34.75 22.40 11.01
CA ARG A 60 -35.97 22.98 11.62
C ARG A 60 -35.80 24.43 12.03
N SER A 61 -34.63 24.84 12.51
CA SER A 61 -34.41 26.24 12.93
C SER A 61 -34.54 27.25 11.77
N LYS A 62 -34.53 26.77 10.52
CA LYS A 62 -34.71 27.57 9.31
C LYS A 62 -36.16 27.74 8.88
N PHE A 63 -37.10 26.96 9.43
CA PHE A 63 -38.53 27.10 9.16
C PHE A 63 -39.16 28.34 9.81
N GLY A 64 -38.43 29.06 10.68
CA GLY A 64 -38.96 30.19 11.45
C GLY A 64 -40.04 29.75 12.45
N ASN A 65 -40.43 30.64 13.37
CA ASN A 65 -41.55 30.38 14.29
C ASN A 65 -42.92 30.39 13.58
N THR A 66 -42.95 30.69 12.28
CA THR A 66 -44.16 30.85 11.46
C THR A 66 -44.74 29.55 10.94
N ALA A 67 -43.98 28.45 10.94
CA ALA A 67 -44.52 27.13 10.66
C ALA A 67 -45.33 26.66 11.87
N THR A 68 -46.63 26.93 11.84
CA THR A 68 -47.54 26.47 12.88
C THR A 68 -47.73 24.95 12.75
N GLN A 69 -48.15 24.27 13.83
CA GLN A 69 -48.49 22.82 13.78
C GLN A 69 -49.48 22.47 12.66
N GLN A 70 -50.25 23.44 12.18
CA GLN A 70 -51.18 23.30 11.07
C GLN A 70 -50.45 23.07 9.73
N ASP A 71 -49.29 23.68 9.52
CA ASP A 71 -48.44 23.50 8.34
C ASP A 71 -47.78 22.10 8.32
N GLU A 72 -47.49 21.53 9.49
CA GLU A 72 -46.98 20.15 9.60
C GLU A 72 -48.02 19.12 9.14
N ASN A 73 -49.31 19.32 9.45
CA ASN A 73 -50.36 18.42 8.99
C ASN A 73 -50.64 18.56 7.48
N VAL A 74 -50.45 19.75 6.90
CA VAL A 74 -50.62 19.99 5.46
C VAL A 74 -49.46 19.41 4.64
N ALA A 75 -48.24 19.48 5.15
CA ALA A 75 -47.05 18.88 4.52
C ALA A 75 -47.12 17.34 4.41
N THR A 76 -48.02 16.71 5.17
CA THR A 76 -48.11 15.24 5.29
C THR A 76 -49.32 14.66 4.57
N ALA A 77 -50.26 15.49 4.11
CA ALA A 77 -51.33 15.08 3.22
C ALA A 77 -50.77 14.88 1.79
N SER A 78 -50.89 13.67 1.25
CA SER A 78 -50.18 13.22 0.03
C SER A 78 -50.42 14.11 -1.18
N ASP A 79 -51.64 14.61 -1.37
CA ASP A 79 -52.05 15.20 -2.65
C ASP A 79 -51.55 16.64 -2.87
N ASN A 80 -51.19 17.37 -1.81
CA ASN A 80 -50.79 18.78 -1.89
C ASN A 80 -49.35 19.07 -1.46
N LYS A 81 -48.54 18.03 -1.22
CA LYS A 81 -47.18 18.18 -0.69
C LYS A 81 -46.28 19.07 -1.54
N ASN A 82 -46.26 18.84 -2.85
CA ASN A 82 -45.41 19.61 -3.76
C ASN A 82 -45.83 21.09 -3.83
N GLN A 83 -47.14 21.35 -3.79
CA GLN A 83 -47.68 22.68 -3.71
C GLN A 83 -47.30 23.36 -2.39
N PHE A 84 -47.41 22.65 -1.26
CA PHE A 84 -47.00 23.15 0.04
C PHE A 84 -45.51 23.54 0.05
N ILE A 85 -44.62 22.68 -0.44
CA ILE A 85 -43.18 22.96 -0.46
C ILE A 85 -42.88 24.18 -1.35
N ARG A 86 -43.55 24.29 -2.50
CA ARG A 86 -43.44 25.46 -3.38
C ARG A 86 -43.88 26.74 -2.67
N GLU A 87 -45.09 26.76 -2.11
CA GLU A 87 -45.61 27.92 -1.38
C GLU A 87 -44.75 28.30 -0.19
N TRP A 88 -44.20 27.30 0.51
CA TRP A 88 -43.27 27.52 1.62
C TRP A 88 -41.96 28.16 1.16
N ILE A 89 -41.34 27.64 0.09
CA ILE A 89 -40.11 28.21 -0.49
C ILE A 89 -40.35 29.64 -0.98
N ASP A 90 -41.48 29.90 -1.64
CA ASP A 90 -41.82 31.24 -2.15
C ASP A 90 -41.99 32.26 -1.01
N LYS A 91 -42.44 31.81 0.18
CA LYS A 91 -42.58 32.63 1.39
C LYS A 91 -41.27 32.86 2.15
N LEU A 92 -40.17 32.21 1.78
CA LEU A 92 -38.89 32.40 2.48
C LEU A 92 -38.34 33.82 2.25
N GLU A 93 -38.01 34.50 3.35
CA GLU A 93 -37.35 35.81 3.33
C GLU A 93 -35.91 35.73 2.81
N LYS A 94 -35.22 34.62 3.09
CA LYS A 94 -33.84 34.37 2.69
C LYS A 94 -33.76 33.12 1.83
N PRO A 95 -32.86 33.08 0.83
CA PRO A 95 -32.69 31.89 0.02
C PRO A 95 -32.22 30.71 0.88
N LEU A 96 -32.81 29.54 0.65
CA LEU A 96 -32.44 28.29 1.30
C LEU A 96 -31.17 27.74 0.63
N MET A 97 -30.11 27.49 1.40
CA MET A 97 -28.94 26.82 0.86
C MET A 97 -29.17 25.30 0.85
N VAL A 98 -29.29 24.71 -0.34
CA VAL A 98 -29.59 23.29 -0.51
C VAL A 98 -28.36 22.54 -0.99
N GLY A 99 -27.88 21.61 -0.17
CA GLY A 99 -26.85 20.63 -0.54
C GLY A 99 -27.48 19.46 -1.27
N VAL A 100 -27.09 19.22 -2.51
CA VAL A 100 -27.61 18.14 -3.36
C VAL A 100 -26.47 17.22 -3.73
N GLU A 101 -26.64 15.92 -3.49
CA GLU A 101 -25.61 14.96 -3.86
C GLU A 101 -25.26 15.09 -5.35
N TYR A 102 -23.97 15.15 -5.67
CA TYR A 102 -23.46 15.40 -7.02
C TYR A 102 -24.17 14.55 -8.09
N LYS A 103 -24.37 13.25 -7.82
CA LYS A 103 -25.04 12.31 -8.72
C LYS A 103 -26.49 12.71 -9.05
N TYR A 104 -27.16 13.40 -8.14
CA TYR A 104 -28.56 13.81 -8.25
C TYR A 104 -28.74 15.31 -8.49
N PHE A 105 -27.64 16.05 -8.72
CA PHE A 105 -27.71 17.50 -8.92
C PHE A 105 -28.61 17.89 -10.11
N ASN A 106 -28.36 17.30 -11.28
CA ASN A 106 -29.17 17.57 -12.48
C ASN A 106 -30.63 17.11 -12.29
N LEU A 107 -30.83 16.00 -11.58
CA LEU A 107 -32.18 15.50 -11.26
C LEU A 107 -32.95 16.52 -10.42
N PHE A 108 -32.28 17.08 -9.41
CA PHE A 108 -32.87 18.08 -8.54
C PHE A 108 -33.15 19.39 -9.27
N GLU A 109 -32.25 19.86 -10.15
CA GLU A 109 -32.52 21.06 -10.97
C GLU A 109 -33.75 20.88 -11.87
N THR A 110 -33.88 19.72 -12.53
CA THR A 110 -35.07 19.38 -13.31
C THR A 110 -36.31 19.34 -12.43
N LEU A 111 -36.22 18.74 -11.24
CA LEU A 111 -37.32 18.68 -10.28
C LEU A 111 -37.79 20.07 -9.84
N ILE A 112 -36.87 20.96 -9.47
CA ILE A 112 -37.18 22.36 -9.09
C ILE A 112 -37.87 23.10 -10.24
N SER A 113 -37.38 22.90 -11.47
CA SER A 113 -37.97 23.49 -12.68
C SER A 113 -39.40 22.98 -12.94
N THR A 114 -39.60 21.66 -12.83
CA THR A 114 -40.91 21.00 -13.01
C THR A 114 -41.91 21.43 -11.95
N LEU A 115 -41.46 21.68 -10.72
CA LEU A 115 -42.30 22.17 -9.63
C LEU A 115 -42.55 23.69 -9.69
N HIS A 116 -41.97 24.40 -10.65
CA HIS A 116 -42.06 25.86 -10.80
C HIS A 116 -41.69 26.62 -9.52
N MET A 117 -40.67 26.15 -8.82
CA MET A 117 -40.12 26.81 -7.63
C MET A 117 -39.23 27.99 -8.04
N ASP A 118 -39.27 29.09 -7.30
CA ASP A 118 -38.45 30.26 -7.57
C ASP A 118 -36.95 29.98 -7.31
N HIS A 119 -36.15 29.88 -8.37
CA HIS A 119 -34.71 29.69 -8.28
C HIS A 119 -34.00 30.79 -7.48
N SER A 120 -34.54 32.01 -7.40
CA SER A 120 -33.96 33.09 -6.59
C SER A 120 -34.03 32.81 -5.09
N LYS A 121 -34.94 31.91 -4.67
CA LYS A 121 -35.12 31.46 -3.28
C LYS A 121 -34.29 30.24 -2.92
N LEU A 122 -33.57 29.64 -3.87
CA LEU A 122 -32.79 28.43 -3.65
C LEU A 122 -31.34 28.62 -4.08
N THR A 123 -30.39 28.48 -3.17
CA THR A 123 -28.97 28.39 -3.50
C THR A 123 -28.56 26.92 -3.50
N ILE A 124 -28.59 26.30 -4.68
CA ILE A 124 -28.31 24.87 -4.85
C ILE A 124 -26.80 24.66 -5.03
N LYS A 125 -26.22 23.75 -4.24
CA LYS A 125 -24.80 23.40 -4.28
C LYS A 125 -24.61 21.89 -4.31
N LYS A 126 -23.55 21.45 -4.99
CA LYS A 126 -23.17 20.04 -5.06
C LYS A 126 -22.50 19.62 -3.75
N ILE A 127 -22.92 18.49 -3.18
CA ILE A 127 -22.25 17.81 -2.06
C ILE A 127 -21.75 16.45 -2.50
N TYR A 128 -20.68 15.98 -1.87
CA TYR A 128 -20.00 14.74 -2.21
C TYR A 128 -19.96 13.82 -0.99
N LEU A 129 -21.05 13.09 -0.73
CA LEU A 129 -21.16 12.30 0.52
C LEU A 129 -20.23 11.08 0.58
N THR A 130 -20.10 10.39 -0.54
CA THR A 130 -19.21 9.23 -0.68
C THR A 130 -17.77 9.64 -0.99
N ASP A 131 -17.58 10.89 -1.45
CA ASP A 131 -16.32 11.35 -2.05
C ASP A 131 -15.80 12.64 -1.42
N GLU A 132 -16.28 13.02 -0.23
CA GLU A 132 -15.69 14.14 0.50
C GLU A 132 -14.24 13.78 0.79
N LEU A 133 -13.38 14.45 0.03
CA LEU A 133 -11.94 14.19 -0.10
C LEU A 133 -11.28 14.11 1.27
N CYS A 134 -11.75 14.93 2.22
CA CYS A 134 -11.61 14.80 3.64
C CYS A 134 -12.90 15.27 4.34
N ARG A 135 -13.34 14.59 5.41
CA ARG A 135 -14.48 15.05 6.22
C ARG A 135 -14.03 15.99 7.32
N VAL A 136 -14.60 17.21 7.38
CA VAL A 136 -14.17 18.22 8.37
C VAL A 136 -15.34 18.81 9.18
N SER A 137 -16.57 18.81 8.65
CA SER A 137 -17.72 19.47 9.29
C SER A 137 -19.04 18.73 9.04
N ASN A 138 -20.04 19.01 9.89
CA ASN A 138 -21.41 18.57 9.62
C ASN A 138 -21.96 19.35 8.43
N LEU A 139 -22.66 18.70 7.51
CA LEU A 139 -23.24 19.38 6.34
C LEU A 139 -24.24 20.47 6.72
N TYR A 140 -24.94 20.37 7.84
CA TYR A 140 -25.84 21.43 8.31
C TYR A 140 -25.12 22.70 8.80
N GLU A 141 -23.79 22.69 8.91
CA GLU A 141 -23.00 23.92 9.14
C GLU A 141 -22.93 24.79 7.87
N GLU A 142 -23.00 24.17 6.68
CA GLU A 142 -22.92 24.86 5.39
C GLU A 142 -24.28 24.96 4.70
N PHE A 143 -25.16 23.99 4.89
CA PHE A 143 -26.42 23.86 4.17
C PHE A 143 -27.62 23.98 5.12
N ASP A 144 -28.68 24.64 4.66
CA ASP A 144 -29.95 24.72 5.39
C ASP A 144 -30.83 23.48 5.14
N ALA A 145 -30.65 22.85 3.99
CA ALA A 145 -31.36 21.63 3.60
C ALA A 145 -30.47 20.69 2.77
N LEU A 146 -30.77 19.40 2.82
CA LEU A 146 -30.03 18.35 2.13
C LEU A 146 -30.97 17.48 1.30
N PHE A 147 -30.75 17.37 0.00
CA PHE A 147 -31.52 16.50 -0.90
C PHE A 147 -30.80 15.17 -1.10
N LEU A 148 -31.26 14.13 -0.38
CA LEU A 148 -30.55 12.85 -0.24
C LEU A 148 -31.51 11.66 -0.16
N GLU A 149 -30.97 10.45 -0.34
CA GLU A 149 -31.66 9.23 0.09
C GLU A 149 -31.63 9.10 1.62
N PRO A 150 -32.68 8.53 2.25
CA PRO A 150 -32.72 8.33 3.69
C PRO A 150 -31.49 7.61 4.26
N TYR A 151 -30.99 6.59 3.56
CA TYR A 151 -29.79 5.86 3.96
C TYR A 151 -28.57 6.77 4.08
N LYS A 152 -28.37 7.64 3.09
CA LYS A 152 -27.23 8.56 3.08
C LYS A 152 -27.36 9.62 4.16
N PHE A 153 -28.58 10.06 4.43
CA PHE A 153 -28.84 10.99 5.51
C PHE A 153 -28.56 10.36 6.89
N THR A 154 -29.09 9.17 7.17
CA THR A 154 -28.85 8.52 8.47
C THR A 154 -27.39 8.17 8.64
N TYR A 155 -26.74 7.66 7.60
CA TYR A 155 -25.34 7.20 7.66
C TYR A 155 -24.32 8.34 7.66
N PHE A 156 -24.48 9.38 6.84
CA PHE A 156 -23.47 10.43 6.69
C PHE A 156 -23.76 11.71 7.47
N VAL A 157 -25.03 11.99 7.77
CA VAL A 157 -25.42 13.25 8.42
C VAL A 157 -25.75 13.03 9.89
N ARG A 158 -26.58 12.03 10.22
CA ARG A 158 -27.02 11.81 11.61
C ARG A 158 -25.99 11.14 12.52
N ILE A 159 -25.04 10.36 11.98
CA ILE A 159 -23.90 9.81 12.74
C ILE A 159 -22.96 10.92 13.24
N TYR A 160 -22.99 12.09 12.60
CA TYR A 160 -22.03 13.14 12.85
C TYR A 160 -22.55 14.21 13.82
N ARG A 161 -21.69 14.65 14.74
CA ARG A 161 -21.98 15.71 15.72
C ARG A 161 -21.58 17.08 15.15
N GLU A 162 -22.38 18.11 15.40
CA GLU A 162 -21.99 19.50 15.08
C GLU A 162 -20.74 19.87 15.90
N HIS A 163 -19.62 20.16 15.23
CA HIS A 163 -18.39 20.55 15.90
C HIS A 163 -18.26 22.07 15.88
N ASP A 164 -18.95 22.73 16.81
CA ASP A 164 -18.60 24.11 17.12
C ASP A 164 -17.24 24.09 17.84
N MET A 165 -16.15 24.42 17.14
CA MET A 165 -14.79 24.44 17.71
C MET A 165 -14.69 25.32 18.97
N LYS A 166 -15.69 26.17 19.24
CA LYS A 166 -15.76 27.05 20.41
C LYS A 166 -16.68 26.55 21.54
N ARG A 167 -17.52 25.52 21.34
CA ARG A 167 -18.44 25.03 22.38
C ARG A 167 -18.10 23.60 22.82
N THR A 168 -18.06 23.42 24.14
CA THR A 168 -17.73 22.14 24.79
C THR A 168 -18.87 21.10 24.75
N SER A 169 -20.12 21.52 24.57
CA SER A 169 -21.28 20.64 24.58
C SER A 169 -21.58 20.02 23.21
N ALA A 170 -21.91 18.74 23.19
CA ALA A 170 -22.35 18.07 21.97
C ALA A 170 -23.73 18.54 21.56
N LYS A 171 -23.85 19.05 20.33
CA LYS A 171 -25.15 19.13 19.68
C LYS A 171 -25.31 17.91 18.80
N TYR A 172 -26.27 17.10 19.17
CA TYR A 172 -26.72 15.95 18.40
C TYR A 172 -27.80 16.38 17.43
N ILE A 173 -27.90 15.73 16.26
CA ILE A 173 -29.00 15.97 15.31
C ILE A 173 -30.17 15.08 15.66
N ASN A 174 -31.04 15.54 16.55
CA ASN A 174 -32.23 14.80 16.98
C ASN A 174 -33.26 14.69 15.86
N PRO A 175 -34.15 13.68 15.91
CA PRO A 175 -35.29 13.60 14.99
C PRO A 175 -36.14 14.88 14.95
N SER A 176 -36.15 15.65 16.05
CA SER A 176 -36.86 16.93 16.16
C SER A 176 -36.22 18.10 15.42
N ASP A 177 -34.97 17.94 14.95
CA ASP A 177 -34.15 19.04 14.44
C ASP A 177 -34.25 19.20 12.91
N PHE A 178 -34.94 18.29 12.22
CA PHE A 178 -35.12 18.35 10.77
C PHE A 178 -36.53 17.93 10.34
N TYR A 179 -36.93 18.41 9.17
CA TYR A 179 -38.15 17.99 8.48
C TYR A 179 -37.80 17.23 7.20
N PRO A 180 -38.18 15.95 7.09
CA PRO A 180 -37.96 15.16 5.87
C PRO A 180 -39.08 15.34 4.84
N PHE A 181 -38.89 16.18 3.82
CA PHE A 181 -39.83 16.29 2.71
C PHE A 181 -39.52 15.28 1.61
N GLN A 182 -40.35 14.26 1.44
CA GLN A 182 -40.17 13.29 0.36
C GLN A 182 -40.53 13.97 -0.97
N MET A 183 -39.60 14.03 -1.90
CA MET A 183 -39.75 14.86 -3.11
C MET A 183 -40.00 14.04 -4.37
N LEU A 184 -39.26 12.95 -4.53
CA LEU A 184 -39.25 12.17 -5.78
C LEU A 184 -38.94 10.70 -5.47
N ALA A 185 -39.65 9.76 -6.07
CA ALA A 185 -39.35 8.34 -5.91
C ALA A 185 -37.93 8.01 -6.40
N SER A 186 -37.12 7.37 -5.56
CA SER A 186 -35.73 7.00 -5.88
C SER A 186 -35.58 5.54 -6.27
N ASN A 187 -36.28 4.64 -5.57
CA ASN A 187 -36.34 3.21 -5.88
C ASN A 187 -37.81 2.79 -5.95
N LEU A 188 -38.19 2.19 -7.08
CA LEU A 188 -39.55 1.77 -7.38
C LEU A 188 -39.60 0.26 -7.49
N THR A 189 -40.74 -0.31 -7.12
CA THR A 189 -41.01 -1.74 -7.33
C THR A 189 -41.86 -1.86 -8.59
N ILE A 190 -41.35 -2.60 -9.58
CA ILE A 190 -42.02 -2.83 -10.86
C ILE A 190 -42.38 -4.31 -11.03
N ILE A 191 -43.41 -4.58 -11.83
CA ILE A 191 -43.68 -5.93 -12.33
C ILE A 191 -42.78 -6.19 -13.55
N ASP A 192 -41.84 -7.11 -13.42
CA ASP A 192 -41.08 -7.61 -14.56
C ASP A 192 -41.94 -8.60 -15.35
N ARG A 193 -42.63 -8.09 -16.37
CA ARG A 193 -43.49 -8.88 -17.26
C ARG A 193 -42.74 -10.00 -18.01
N LYS A 194 -41.40 -9.93 -18.13
CA LYS A 194 -40.62 -11.00 -18.75
C LYS A 194 -40.39 -12.16 -17.78
N SER A 195 -40.27 -11.84 -16.49
CA SER A 195 -40.05 -12.82 -15.43
C SER A 195 -41.34 -13.34 -14.81
N CYS A 196 -42.48 -12.68 -15.06
CA CYS A 196 -43.79 -13.08 -14.56
C CYS A 196 -44.59 -13.84 -15.63
N PRO A 197 -44.78 -15.17 -15.52
CA PRO A 197 -45.65 -15.92 -16.43
C PRO A 197 -47.08 -15.37 -16.38
N SER A 198 -47.78 -15.41 -17.52
CA SER A 198 -49.18 -14.96 -17.64
C SER A 198 -50.15 -15.64 -16.67
N ASP A 199 -49.77 -16.81 -16.17
CA ASP A 199 -50.62 -17.69 -15.36
C ASP A 199 -50.31 -17.59 -13.85
N VAL A 200 -49.32 -16.78 -13.46
CA VAL A 200 -49.01 -16.56 -12.04
C VAL A 200 -50.04 -15.60 -11.46
N ASP A 201 -50.66 -16.04 -10.36
CA ASP A 201 -51.50 -15.18 -9.53
C ASP A 201 -50.65 -14.06 -8.92
N ILE A 202 -50.57 -12.95 -9.65
CA ILE A 202 -49.85 -11.74 -9.26
C ILE A 202 -50.27 -11.31 -7.85
N GLN A 203 -51.52 -11.52 -7.46
CA GLN A 203 -52.05 -11.13 -6.15
C GLN A 203 -51.44 -11.98 -5.01
N SER A 204 -51.28 -13.28 -5.22
CA SER A 204 -50.62 -14.19 -4.26
C SER A 204 -49.16 -13.81 -4.04
N ASP A 205 -48.42 -13.52 -5.12
CA ASP A 205 -47.01 -13.15 -5.03
C ASP A 205 -46.80 -11.74 -4.46
N ILE A 206 -47.74 -10.82 -4.69
CA ILE A 206 -47.79 -9.52 -4.04
C ILE A 206 -47.96 -9.67 -2.55
N SER A 207 -48.94 -10.48 -2.13
CA SER A 207 -49.20 -10.74 -0.72
C SER A 207 -47.96 -11.32 -0.05
N LYS A 208 -47.27 -12.28 -0.70
CA LYS A 208 -45.99 -12.82 -0.19
C LYS A 208 -44.87 -11.79 -0.16
N HIS A 209 -44.73 -10.96 -1.19
CA HIS A 209 -43.70 -9.92 -1.25
C HIS A 209 -43.88 -8.91 -0.11
N TYR A 210 -45.12 -8.53 0.17
CA TYR A 210 -45.45 -7.62 1.27
C TYR A 210 -45.45 -8.30 2.65
N LEU A 211 -45.82 -9.57 2.76
CA LEU A 211 -45.65 -10.34 3.99
C LEU A 211 -44.17 -10.46 4.37
N ASN A 212 -43.29 -10.66 3.40
CA ASN A 212 -41.84 -10.61 3.63
C ASN A 212 -41.38 -9.22 4.10
N TYR A 213 -42.08 -8.15 3.68
CA TYR A 213 -41.81 -6.80 4.15
C TYR A 213 -42.28 -6.61 5.60
N GLU A 214 -43.40 -7.19 5.99
CA GLU A 214 -43.85 -7.21 7.38
C GLU A 214 -42.91 -8.04 8.27
N GLU A 215 -42.48 -9.22 7.80
CA GLU A 215 -41.47 -10.04 8.46
C GLU A 215 -40.13 -9.29 8.57
N PHE A 216 -39.75 -8.55 7.53
CA PHE A 216 -38.62 -7.64 7.57
C PHE A 216 -38.79 -6.56 8.64
N MET A 217 -39.98 -5.97 8.78
CA MET A 217 -40.30 -5.02 9.85
C MET A 217 -40.19 -5.65 11.25
N TYR A 218 -40.67 -6.88 11.45
CA TYR A 218 -40.46 -7.60 12.71
C TYR A 218 -38.98 -7.91 12.97
N SER A 219 -38.22 -8.21 11.92
CA SER A 219 -36.77 -8.41 12.03
C SER A 219 -36.01 -7.13 12.42
N LEU A 220 -36.62 -5.95 12.25
CA LEU A 220 -36.02 -4.69 12.68
C LEU A 220 -35.85 -4.60 14.20
N GLY A 221 -36.60 -5.38 14.98
CA GLY A 221 -36.44 -5.45 16.44
C GLY A 221 -35.06 -5.92 16.90
N ASN A 222 -34.27 -6.53 16.00
CA ASN A 222 -32.88 -6.91 16.27
C ASN A 222 -31.89 -5.75 16.11
N TYR A 223 -32.28 -4.63 15.49
CA TYR A 223 -31.45 -3.44 15.42
C TYR A 223 -31.75 -2.54 16.60
N SER A 224 -30.69 -2.03 17.22
CA SER A 224 -30.77 -1.18 18.40
C SER A 224 -29.71 -0.10 18.34
N CYS A 225 -29.63 0.75 19.35
CA CYS A 225 -28.54 1.69 19.51
C CYS A 225 -27.15 1.01 19.53
N GLU A 226 -27.08 -0.28 19.86
CA GLU A 226 -25.83 -1.06 19.86
C GLU A 226 -25.54 -1.71 18.50
N HIS A 227 -26.56 -1.93 17.67
CA HIS A 227 -26.46 -2.71 16.44
C HIS A 227 -27.08 -1.97 15.25
N ARG A 228 -26.23 -1.26 14.48
CA ARG A 228 -26.59 -0.58 13.22
C ARG A 228 -27.76 0.42 13.33
N PRO A 229 -27.66 1.44 14.20
CA PRO A 229 -28.71 2.46 14.38
C PRO A 229 -29.00 3.23 13.07
N ASP A 230 -27.98 3.40 12.22
CA ASP A 230 -28.07 3.99 10.87
C ASP A 230 -29.04 3.24 9.97
N TYR A 231 -29.00 1.90 10.03
CA TYR A 231 -29.83 1.02 9.23
C TYR A 231 -31.25 1.02 9.74
N TYR A 232 -31.45 0.93 11.07
CA TYR A 232 -32.76 1.00 11.70
C TYR A 232 -33.53 2.27 11.27
N ASP A 233 -32.91 3.45 11.47
CA ASP A 233 -33.55 4.72 11.12
C ASP A 233 -33.77 4.87 9.61
N ASN A 234 -32.87 4.35 8.77
CA ASN A 234 -33.07 4.35 7.33
C ASN A 234 -34.31 3.55 6.92
N GLN A 235 -34.50 2.36 7.51
CA GLN A 235 -35.65 1.52 7.20
C GLN A 235 -36.95 2.15 7.68
N HIS A 236 -36.96 2.79 8.86
CA HIS A 236 -38.12 3.52 9.33
C HIS A 236 -38.42 4.77 8.48
N LEU A 237 -37.41 5.54 8.08
CA LEU A 237 -37.62 6.65 7.14
C LEU A 237 -38.15 6.16 5.77
N ARG A 238 -37.68 5.00 5.29
CA ARG A 238 -38.17 4.37 4.06
C ARG A 238 -39.61 3.88 4.21
N LEU A 239 -39.96 3.27 5.33
CA LEU A 239 -41.33 2.82 5.60
C LEU A 239 -42.29 4.02 5.60
N LEU A 240 -41.92 5.05 6.35
CA LEU A 240 -42.71 6.28 6.50
C LEU A 240 -42.84 7.07 5.19
N SER A 241 -42.01 6.77 4.18
CA SER A 241 -42.03 7.46 2.89
C SER A 241 -42.48 6.65 1.70
N GLY A 242 -42.11 5.38 1.62
CA GLY A 242 -42.13 4.53 0.43
C GLY A 242 -43.52 4.06 0.01
N ILE A 243 -44.04 3.06 0.73
CA ILE A 243 -45.13 2.21 0.24
C ILE A 243 -46.49 2.82 0.54
N SER A 244 -46.66 3.44 1.71
CA SER A 244 -47.96 3.93 2.19
C SER A 244 -48.40 5.28 1.61
N ASN A 245 -47.50 6.03 0.97
CA ASN A 245 -47.72 7.43 0.62
C ASN A 245 -47.52 7.74 -0.87
N PHE A 246 -47.66 6.73 -1.75
CA PHE A 246 -47.43 6.88 -3.18
C PHE A 246 -48.73 7.16 -3.94
N THR A 247 -48.74 8.26 -4.68
CA THR A 247 -49.93 8.77 -5.40
C THR A 247 -49.73 8.83 -6.91
N GLU A 248 -50.81 9.03 -7.66
CA GLU A 248 -50.74 9.28 -9.10
C GLU A 248 -49.94 10.57 -9.43
N ASN A 249 -50.01 11.57 -8.56
CA ASN A 249 -49.24 12.81 -8.70
C ASN A 249 -47.72 12.55 -8.66
N ASP A 250 -47.27 11.59 -7.84
CA ASP A 250 -45.86 11.21 -7.78
C ASP A 250 -45.39 10.55 -9.08
N ILE A 251 -46.25 9.77 -9.73
CA ILE A 251 -45.99 9.19 -11.05
C ILE A 251 -45.88 10.29 -12.09
N ILE A 252 -46.83 11.22 -12.15
CA ILE A 252 -46.81 12.33 -13.10
C ILE A 252 -45.54 13.17 -12.91
N LEU A 253 -45.18 13.47 -11.66
CA LEU A 253 -43.95 14.19 -11.34
C LEU A 253 -42.72 13.41 -11.82
N LEU A 254 -42.66 12.11 -11.58
CA LEU A 254 -41.56 11.26 -12.02
C LEU A 254 -41.48 11.17 -13.55
N GLN A 255 -42.61 11.08 -14.26
CA GLN A 255 -42.68 11.12 -15.71
C GLN A 255 -42.15 12.45 -16.26
N ASN A 256 -42.55 13.58 -15.65
CA ASN A 256 -42.09 14.91 -16.05
C ASN A 256 -40.60 15.11 -15.82
N VAL A 257 -40.07 14.60 -14.69
CA VAL A 257 -38.65 14.74 -14.35
C VAL A 257 -37.77 13.81 -15.19
N THR A 258 -38.22 12.59 -15.47
CA THR A 258 -37.44 11.58 -16.23
C THR A 258 -37.67 11.64 -17.74
N GLY A 259 -38.75 12.28 -18.20
CA GLY A 259 -39.18 12.23 -19.59
C GLY A 259 -39.66 10.84 -20.05
N THR A 260 -39.92 9.91 -19.12
CA THR A 260 -40.33 8.54 -19.46
C THR A 260 -41.84 8.37 -19.26
N SER A 261 -42.52 7.77 -20.24
CA SER A 261 -43.91 7.32 -20.10
C SER A 261 -43.98 6.09 -19.19
N LEU A 262 -44.57 6.24 -18.02
CA LEU A 262 -44.66 5.20 -16.99
C LEU A 262 -46.10 4.72 -16.81
N SER A 263 -46.30 3.42 -16.56
CA SER A 263 -47.61 2.87 -16.20
C SER A 263 -47.66 2.57 -14.71
N PHE A 264 -48.79 2.85 -14.07
CA PHE A 264 -48.98 2.70 -12.64
C PHE A 264 -50.34 2.06 -12.36
N THR A 265 -50.40 1.24 -11.31
CA THR A 265 -51.65 0.68 -10.82
C THR A 265 -51.74 0.83 -9.30
N THR A 266 -52.83 1.47 -8.85
CA THR A 266 -53.15 1.62 -7.43
C THR A 266 -53.79 0.38 -6.83
N GLN A 267 -54.25 -0.56 -7.66
CA GLN A 267 -55.00 -1.73 -7.21
C GLN A 267 -54.25 -2.49 -6.11
N TYR A 268 -52.95 -2.70 -6.30
CA TYR A 268 -52.12 -3.46 -5.37
C TYR A 268 -51.78 -2.70 -4.09
N LEU A 269 -51.67 -1.36 -4.18
CA LEU A 269 -51.49 -0.51 -3.00
C LEU A 269 -52.75 -0.50 -2.14
N ASN A 270 -53.93 -0.45 -2.76
CA ASN A 270 -55.20 -0.48 -2.07
C ASN A 270 -55.40 -1.83 -1.35
N GLU A 271 -55.04 -2.95 -1.98
CA GLU A 271 -55.06 -4.27 -1.36
C GLU A 271 -54.08 -4.37 -0.17
N PHE A 272 -52.85 -3.85 -0.32
CA PHE A 272 -51.90 -3.77 0.79
C PHE A 272 -52.42 -2.88 1.95
N SER A 273 -53.02 -1.74 1.62
CA SER A 273 -53.56 -0.79 2.60
C SER A 273 -54.73 -1.36 3.41
N SER A 274 -55.53 -2.23 2.80
CA SER A 274 -56.70 -2.85 3.43
C SER A 274 -56.36 -4.11 4.23
N GLY A 275 -55.29 -4.82 3.88
CA GLY A 275 -54.89 -6.06 4.54
C GLY A 275 -53.91 -5.89 5.71
N SER A 276 -53.18 -4.77 5.79
CA SER A 276 -52.11 -4.60 6.78
C SER A 276 -52.50 -3.69 7.95
N SER A 277 -52.29 -4.16 9.19
CA SER A 277 -52.38 -3.33 10.41
C SER A 277 -51.40 -2.14 10.40
N VAL A 278 -50.41 -2.20 9.51
CA VAL A 278 -49.43 -1.16 9.19
C VAL A 278 -50.10 0.13 8.73
N HIS A 279 -51.35 0.09 8.23
CA HIS A 279 -52.06 1.31 7.83
C HIS A 279 -52.39 2.25 9.00
N SER A 280 -52.38 1.76 10.24
CA SER A 280 -52.52 2.58 11.45
C SER A 280 -51.23 3.35 11.82
N ILE A 281 -50.12 3.02 11.17
CA ILE A 281 -48.80 3.61 11.39
C ILE A 281 -48.63 4.79 10.43
N HIS A 282 -49.22 5.91 10.84
CA HIS A 282 -48.69 7.27 10.73
C HIS A 282 -48.85 8.08 9.42
N SER A 283 -49.63 9.16 9.54
CA SER A 283 -49.27 10.41 8.88
C SER A 283 -47.87 10.83 9.34
N PHE A 284 -47.08 11.35 8.42
CA PHE A 284 -45.67 11.70 8.60
C PHE A 284 -45.45 12.90 9.55
N ASN A 285 -45.91 12.83 10.80
CA ASN A 285 -45.85 13.94 11.75
C ASN A 285 -44.50 13.94 12.52
N SER A 286 -44.02 15.12 12.90
CA SER A 286 -42.83 15.29 13.75
C SER A 286 -42.90 14.47 15.06
N SER A 287 -44.09 14.33 15.65
CA SER A 287 -44.31 13.47 16.83
C SER A 287 -44.01 12.00 16.55
N VAL A 288 -44.34 11.52 15.35
CA VAL A 288 -44.09 10.12 14.95
C VAL A 288 -42.61 9.90 14.72
N LEU A 289 -41.95 10.82 14.00
CA LEU A 289 -40.52 10.74 13.75
C LEU A 289 -39.73 10.69 15.07
N ASN A 290 -40.13 11.47 16.07
CA ASN A 290 -39.53 11.46 17.40
C ASN A 290 -39.77 10.16 18.18
N GLN A 291 -40.86 9.45 17.91
CA GLN A 291 -41.19 8.17 18.57
C GLN A 291 -40.51 6.98 17.92
N ILE A 292 -40.39 7.00 16.59
CA ILE A 292 -39.89 5.87 15.81
C ILE A 292 -38.37 5.93 15.63
N LEU A 293 -37.81 7.09 15.33
CA LEU A 293 -36.38 7.20 15.07
C LEU A 293 -35.61 7.15 16.39
N LEU A 294 -34.46 6.47 16.36
CA LEU A 294 -33.60 6.38 17.53
C LEU A 294 -33.11 7.77 17.95
N PRO A 295 -32.94 7.99 19.27
CA PRO A 295 -32.38 9.23 19.76
C PRO A 295 -30.94 9.36 19.25
N SER A 296 -30.48 10.60 19.10
CA SER A 296 -29.20 10.84 18.42
C SER A 296 -27.97 10.49 19.26
N SER A 297 -28.18 10.15 20.53
CA SER A 297 -27.20 9.44 21.35
C SER A 297 -26.86 8.04 20.82
N CYS A 298 -27.75 7.42 20.05
CA CYS A 298 -27.52 6.11 19.43
C CYS A 298 -26.68 6.22 18.16
N HIS A 299 -26.74 7.37 17.49
CA HIS A 299 -25.86 7.72 16.37
C HIS A 299 -24.57 8.40 16.86
N PHE A 300 -24.31 8.34 18.16
CA PHE A 300 -23.14 8.97 18.74
C PHE A 300 -21.88 8.28 18.28
N CYS A 301 -20.88 9.11 18.09
CA CYS A 301 -19.59 8.73 17.63
C CYS A 301 -18.56 9.40 18.54
N SER A 302 -17.74 8.57 19.19
CA SER A 302 -16.77 8.94 20.23
C SER A 302 -15.73 9.95 19.74
N ALA A 303 -15.29 9.79 18.49
CA ALA A 303 -14.31 10.63 17.84
C ALA A 303 -14.96 11.60 16.85
N THR A 304 -14.38 12.78 16.65
CA THR A 304 -14.90 13.82 15.75
C THR A 304 -15.01 13.42 14.28
N LEU A 305 -14.55 12.23 13.88
CA LEU A 305 -14.45 11.79 12.49
C LEU A 305 -15.13 10.43 12.24
N CYS A 306 -15.69 9.81 13.28
CA CYS A 306 -16.35 8.50 13.21
C CYS A 306 -15.58 7.39 12.48
N PRO A 307 -14.29 7.21 12.80
CA PRO A 307 -13.51 6.08 12.29
C PRO A 307 -13.98 4.76 12.92
N GLU A 308 -14.48 4.83 14.16
CA GLU A 308 -14.98 3.69 14.91
C GLU A 308 -16.40 3.43 14.46
N TYR A 309 -16.66 2.27 13.83
CA TYR A 309 -17.81 1.42 14.19
C TYR A 309 -17.75 0.04 13.54
N HIS A 310 -16.93 -0.18 12.52
CA HIS A 310 -16.72 -1.53 11.98
C HIS A 310 -15.27 -1.71 11.52
N ILE A 311 -14.43 -2.26 12.41
CA ILE A 311 -13.24 -2.99 11.94
C ILE A 311 -13.81 -4.10 11.07
N ASN A 312 -13.76 -3.89 9.75
CA ASN A 312 -14.25 -4.90 8.84
C ASN A 312 -13.38 -6.14 9.04
N ASN A 313 -13.98 -7.33 8.91
CA ASN A 313 -13.21 -8.57 8.93
C ASN A 313 -12.07 -8.57 7.88
N ASP A 314 -12.15 -7.69 6.87
CA ASP A 314 -11.07 -7.34 5.95
C ASP A 314 -9.79 -6.88 6.64
N GLU A 315 -9.90 -6.04 7.67
CA GLU A 315 -8.78 -5.36 8.31
C GLU A 315 -7.97 -6.29 9.23
N LEU A 316 -8.57 -7.40 9.69
CA LEU A 316 -7.86 -8.43 10.47
C LEU A 316 -6.68 -9.02 9.70
N TRP A 317 -6.73 -9.06 8.36
CA TRP A 317 -5.60 -9.54 7.54
C TRP A 317 -4.41 -8.59 7.55
N SER A 318 -4.62 -7.31 7.88
CA SER A 318 -3.53 -6.37 8.11
C SER A 318 -2.66 -6.81 9.28
N ILE A 319 -3.21 -7.50 10.29
CA ILE A 319 -2.44 -8.04 11.42
C ILE A 319 -1.37 -9.02 10.94
N GLY A 320 -1.72 -9.90 9.99
CA GLY A 320 -0.76 -10.84 9.41
C GLY A 320 0.38 -10.12 8.68
N GLN A 321 0.08 -9.04 7.97
CA GLN A 321 1.06 -8.21 7.27
C GLN A 321 1.99 -7.49 8.25
N VAL A 322 1.42 -6.88 9.30
CA VAL A 322 2.21 -6.27 10.39
C VAL A 322 3.10 -7.30 11.05
N GLY A 323 2.58 -8.51 11.30
CA GLY A 323 3.35 -9.63 11.84
C GLY A 323 4.58 -9.96 11.00
N VAL A 324 4.46 -10.05 9.67
CA VAL A 324 5.59 -10.31 8.77
C VAL A 324 6.66 -9.21 8.88
N ILE A 325 6.26 -7.94 8.91
CA ILE A 325 7.18 -6.79 9.00
C ILE A 325 7.87 -6.75 10.37
N LEU A 326 7.14 -7.01 11.46
CA LEU A 326 7.70 -7.09 12.81
C LEU A 326 8.69 -8.25 12.93
N ILE A 327 8.35 -9.45 12.41
CA ILE A 327 9.26 -10.60 12.40
C ILE A 327 10.53 -10.27 11.62
N TYR A 328 10.41 -9.61 10.46
CA TYR A 328 11.56 -9.15 9.68
C TYR A 328 12.47 -8.22 10.49
N PHE A 329 11.94 -7.15 11.08
CA PHE A 329 12.75 -6.19 11.84
C PHE A 329 13.33 -6.80 13.12
N PHE A 330 12.56 -7.64 13.82
CA PHE A 330 13.03 -8.37 14.99
C PHE A 330 14.24 -9.24 14.63
N ALA A 331 14.14 -10.04 13.56
CA ALA A 331 15.25 -10.85 13.07
C ALA A 331 16.42 -10.00 12.56
N PHE A 332 16.15 -8.87 11.90
CA PHE A 332 17.16 -7.95 11.37
C PHE A 332 18.02 -7.32 12.47
N PHE A 333 17.39 -6.81 13.53
CA PHE A 333 18.07 -6.14 14.63
C PHE A 333 18.74 -7.12 15.60
N ILE A 334 18.05 -8.19 16.03
CA ILE A 334 18.60 -9.17 16.98
C ILE A 334 19.79 -9.91 16.41
N SER A 335 19.76 -10.24 15.12
CA SER A 335 20.91 -10.89 14.49
C SER A 335 22.10 -9.94 14.29
N GLY A 336 21.95 -8.63 14.49
CA GLY A 336 22.97 -7.63 14.15
C GLY A 336 23.26 -7.54 12.66
N SER A 337 22.36 -8.06 11.80
CA SER A 337 22.61 -8.13 10.35
C SER A 337 22.64 -6.75 9.69
N PHE A 338 22.02 -5.73 10.29
CA PHE A 338 22.12 -4.35 9.85
C PHE A 338 23.57 -3.81 9.75
N LYS A 339 24.51 -4.41 10.49
CA LYS A 339 25.94 -4.07 10.43
C LYS A 339 26.69 -4.82 9.32
N SER A 340 26.07 -5.78 8.65
CA SER A 340 26.77 -6.58 7.65
C SER A 340 27.03 -5.78 6.37
N MET A 341 28.10 -6.15 5.65
CA MET A 341 28.46 -5.52 4.38
C MET A 341 27.33 -5.62 3.34
N VAL A 342 26.57 -6.72 3.36
CA VAL A 342 25.44 -6.94 2.45
C VAL A 342 24.36 -5.86 2.64
N PHE A 343 24.03 -5.53 3.89
CA PHE A 343 22.98 -4.56 4.21
C PHE A 343 23.45 -3.11 4.13
N THR A 344 24.69 -2.82 4.55
CA THR A 344 25.25 -1.47 4.43
C THR A 344 25.36 -1.01 2.96
N GLN A 345 25.61 -1.93 2.03
CA GLN A 345 25.59 -1.61 0.60
C GLN A 345 24.19 -1.39 0.02
N ARG A 346 23.13 -1.90 0.67
CA ARG A 346 21.73 -1.71 0.26
C ARG A 346 21.12 -0.40 0.78
N LEU A 347 21.88 0.36 1.58
CA LEU A 347 21.51 1.70 2.06
C LEU A 347 20.17 1.68 2.81
N ALA A 348 19.16 2.39 2.30
CA ALA A 348 17.84 2.53 2.91
C ALA A 348 16.86 1.40 2.53
N LEU A 349 17.14 0.59 1.51
CA LEU A 349 16.23 -0.46 1.03
C LEU A 349 15.80 -1.48 2.12
N PRO A 350 16.66 -1.92 3.05
CA PRO A 350 16.26 -2.82 4.14
C PRO A 350 15.20 -2.23 5.08
N TYR A 351 15.04 -0.90 5.09
CA TYR A 351 14.05 -0.22 5.91
C TYR A 351 12.75 0.08 5.13
N ALA A 352 12.73 -0.18 3.82
CA ALA A 352 11.57 0.03 2.96
C ALA A 352 10.30 -0.77 3.34
N PRO A 353 10.35 -1.91 4.07
CA PRO A 353 9.13 -2.53 4.59
C PRO A 353 8.29 -1.60 5.48
N ILE A 354 8.89 -0.59 6.12
CA ILE A 354 8.15 0.44 6.86
C ILE A 354 7.28 1.28 5.91
N LEU A 355 7.77 1.59 4.71
CA LEU A 355 6.98 2.31 3.70
C LEU A 355 5.78 1.47 3.26
N SER A 356 5.97 0.16 3.07
CA SER A 356 4.87 -0.77 2.79
C SER A 356 3.85 -0.77 3.93
N PHE A 357 4.30 -0.74 5.19
CA PHE A 357 3.40 -0.66 6.34
C PHE A 357 2.56 0.63 6.35
N ILE A 358 3.21 1.78 6.13
CA ILE A 358 2.51 3.08 6.08
C ILE A 358 1.50 3.10 4.93
N VAL A 359 1.89 2.61 3.75
CA VAL A 359 1.00 2.45 2.60
C VAL A 359 -0.23 1.61 2.97
N MET A 360 -0.03 0.47 3.64
CA MET A 360 -1.13 -0.40 4.09
C MET A 360 -2.06 0.29 5.10
N ILE A 361 -1.51 1.06 6.04
CA ILE A 361 -2.31 1.88 6.97
C ILE A 361 -3.18 2.87 6.18
N PHE A 362 -2.60 3.57 5.21
CA PHE A 362 -3.33 4.53 4.38
C PHE A 362 -4.39 3.88 3.48
N PHE A 363 -4.26 2.58 3.20
CA PHE A 363 -5.28 1.79 2.53
C PHE A 363 -6.35 1.21 3.47
N SER A 364 -6.17 1.29 4.79
CA SER A 364 -7.20 0.83 5.73
C SER A 364 -8.45 1.71 5.62
N LYS A 365 -9.63 1.10 5.74
CA LYS A 365 -10.90 1.84 5.65
C LYS A 365 -11.00 2.89 6.76
N ASN A 366 -10.43 2.60 7.93
CA ASN A 366 -10.37 3.52 9.07
C ASN A 366 -9.56 4.79 8.81
N VAL A 367 -8.46 4.71 8.06
CA VAL A 367 -7.65 5.90 7.73
C VAL A 367 -8.17 6.59 6.48
N ALA A 368 -8.60 5.80 5.50
CA ALA A 368 -9.19 6.30 4.27
C ALA A 368 -10.49 7.09 4.50
N SER A 369 -11.25 6.79 5.57
CA SER A 369 -12.46 7.53 5.94
C SER A 369 -12.21 8.97 6.41
N TYR A 370 -10.99 9.29 6.86
CA TYR A 370 -10.64 10.66 7.27
C TYR A 370 -10.41 11.58 6.08
N CYS A 371 -9.53 11.15 5.16
CA CYS A 371 -9.18 11.91 3.97
C CYS A 371 -8.68 11.01 2.85
N PHE A 372 -9.62 10.32 2.19
CA PHE A 372 -9.36 9.32 1.17
C PHE A 372 -8.33 9.79 0.12
N VAL A 373 -8.49 11.01 -0.41
CA VAL A 373 -7.61 11.49 -1.48
C VAL A 373 -6.22 11.87 -0.99
N ALA A 374 -6.10 12.55 0.16
CA ALA A 374 -4.77 12.87 0.68
C ALA A 374 -3.99 11.59 1.00
N PHE A 375 -4.61 10.62 1.67
CA PHE A 375 -3.96 9.35 1.99
C PHE A 375 -3.62 8.54 0.74
N HIS A 376 -4.43 8.59 -0.32
CA HIS A 376 -4.08 7.98 -1.59
C HIS A 376 -2.93 8.65 -2.32
N ILE A 377 -2.86 9.98 -2.34
CA ILE A 377 -1.73 10.71 -2.94
C ILE A 377 -0.45 10.34 -2.20
N VAL A 378 -0.48 10.36 -0.86
CA VAL A 378 0.68 9.97 -0.05
C VAL A 378 1.03 8.50 -0.28
N SER A 379 0.04 7.61 -0.34
CA SER A 379 0.27 6.20 -0.64
C SER A 379 0.93 6.00 -2.01
N LEU A 380 0.45 6.67 -3.06
CA LEU A 380 1.06 6.62 -4.39
C LEU A 380 2.51 7.15 -4.37
N GLN A 381 2.75 8.23 -3.63
CA GLN A 381 4.09 8.80 -3.44
C GLN A 381 5.03 7.81 -2.75
N LEU A 382 4.56 7.12 -1.70
CA LEU A 382 5.34 6.11 -1.00
C LEU A 382 5.61 4.89 -1.88
N SER A 383 4.62 4.43 -2.66
CA SER A 383 4.79 3.32 -3.61
C SER A 383 5.78 3.66 -4.74
N LEU A 384 5.72 4.88 -5.28
CA LEU A 384 6.68 5.32 -6.29
C LEU A 384 8.07 5.54 -5.69
N TRP A 385 8.17 6.08 -4.48
CA TRP A 385 9.46 6.20 -3.78
C TRP A 385 10.07 4.83 -3.53
N TYR A 386 9.29 3.85 -3.09
CA TYR A 386 9.70 2.46 -2.94
C TYR A 386 10.30 1.91 -4.24
N LEU A 387 9.61 2.11 -5.37
CA LEU A 387 10.06 1.65 -6.67
C LEU A 387 11.39 2.31 -7.07
N LEU A 388 11.47 3.63 -6.98
CA LEU A 388 12.67 4.39 -7.29
C LEU A 388 13.85 3.97 -6.40
N LEU A 389 13.60 3.73 -5.11
CA LEU A 389 14.60 3.26 -4.15
C LEU A 389 15.14 1.89 -4.55
N PHE A 390 14.26 0.97 -4.94
CA PHE A 390 14.65 -0.36 -5.41
C PHE A 390 15.48 -0.28 -6.69
N THR A 391 14.99 0.44 -7.71
CA THR A 391 15.69 0.64 -9.00
C THR A 391 17.06 1.27 -8.80
N PHE A 392 17.15 2.33 -7.99
CA PHE A 392 18.42 2.98 -7.67
C PHE A 392 19.40 2.03 -6.98
N THR A 393 18.92 1.24 -6.02
CA THR A 393 19.77 0.27 -5.31
C THR A 393 20.34 -0.78 -6.26
N VAL A 394 19.51 -1.33 -7.16
CA VAL A 394 19.96 -2.28 -8.20
C VAL A 394 20.99 -1.62 -9.12
N ALA A 395 20.68 -0.44 -9.65
CA ALA A 395 21.58 0.29 -10.56
C ALA A 395 22.93 0.59 -9.88
N ARG A 396 22.91 1.01 -8.61
CA ARG A 396 24.12 1.26 -7.82
C ARG A 396 24.92 -0.02 -7.59
N LEU A 397 24.30 -1.14 -7.25
CA LEU A 397 25.02 -2.40 -7.06
C LEU A 397 25.65 -2.91 -8.37
N VAL A 398 24.94 -2.77 -9.50
CA VAL A 398 25.49 -3.08 -10.83
C VAL A 398 26.66 -2.16 -11.18
N TYR A 399 26.55 -0.87 -10.85
CA TYR A 399 27.62 0.10 -11.03
C TYR A 399 28.86 -0.25 -10.16
N MET A 400 28.65 -0.53 -8.87
CA MET A 400 29.71 -0.96 -7.95
C MET A 400 30.42 -2.21 -8.47
N ARG A 401 29.66 -3.15 -9.04
CA ARG A 401 30.19 -4.36 -9.69
C ARG A 401 31.18 -4.11 -10.80
N ASN A 402 30.97 -3.04 -11.55
CA ASN A 402 31.83 -2.69 -12.67
C ASN A 402 32.80 -1.55 -12.34
N MET A 403 32.84 -1.10 -11.09
CA MET A 403 33.59 0.10 -10.68
C MET A 403 35.07 0.00 -11.04
N TYR A 404 35.76 -1.11 -10.78
CA TYR A 404 37.19 -1.24 -11.10
C TYR A 404 37.48 -1.12 -12.61
N LYS A 405 36.60 -1.65 -13.46
CA LYS A 405 36.73 -1.53 -14.92
C LYS A 405 36.48 -0.09 -15.37
N ILE A 406 35.48 0.57 -14.80
CA ILE A 406 35.11 1.95 -15.10
C ILE A 406 36.21 2.92 -14.64
N VAL A 407 36.67 2.77 -13.39
CA VAL A 407 37.71 3.61 -12.78
C VAL A 407 39.05 3.47 -13.50
N LYS A 408 39.42 2.25 -13.95
CA LYS A 408 40.66 2.02 -14.71
C LYS A 408 40.74 2.86 -15.99
N ASN A 409 39.60 3.15 -16.62
CA ASN A 409 39.54 3.87 -17.89
C ASN A 409 39.14 5.35 -17.72
N SER A 410 38.88 5.81 -16.50
CA SER A 410 38.34 7.15 -16.23
C SER A 410 39.42 8.09 -15.69
N THR A 411 39.40 9.34 -16.16
CA THR A 411 40.23 10.43 -15.63
C THR A 411 39.70 10.96 -14.29
N ASN A 412 38.40 10.75 -13.99
CA ASN A 412 37.70 11.37 -12.88
C ASN A 412 37.42 10.39 -11.73
N ILE A 413 38.47 9.79 -11.18
CA ILE A 413 38.38 8.79 -10.09
C ILE A 413 37.59 9.32 -8.88
N LYS A 414 37.73 10.61 -8.55
CA LYS A 414 37.03 11.27 -7.43
C LYS A 414 35.51 11.16 -7.56
N ILE A 415 34.96 11.40 -8.75
CA ILE A 415 33.51 11.34 -9.00
C ILE A 415 33.01 9.90 -8.81
N HIS A 416 33.73 8.92 -9.35
CA HIS A 416 33.34 7.52 -9.22
C HIS A 416 33.31 7.04 -7.78
N LYS A 417 34.26 7.52 -6.94
CA LYS A 417 34.28 7.25 -5.50
C LYS A 417 33.13 7.93 -4.75
N ILE A 418 32.77 9.16 -5.11
CA ILE A 418 31.61 9.84 -4.54
C ILE A 418 30.34 9.04 -4.86
N VAL A 419 30.14 8.64 -6.11
CA VAL A 419 28.98 7.83 -6.54
C VAL A 419 28.91 6.47 -5.83
N ALA A 420 30.08 5.86 -5.62
CA ALA A 420 30.21 4.60 -4.89
C ALA A 420 29.95 4.74 -3.37
N SER A 421 30.17 5.93 -2.81
CA SER A 421 30.15 6.14 -1.36
C SER A 421 28.77 5.85 -0.74
N PRO A 422 28.72 5.25 0.47
CA PRO A 422 27.45 5.02 1.17
C PRO A 422 26.70 6.33 1.47
N SER A 423 27.41 7.39 1.84
CA SER A 423 26.80 8.69 2.19
C SER A 423 26.06 9.31 1.01
N PHE A 424 26.68 9.32 -0.18
CA PHE A 424 26.01 9.78 -1.39
C PHE A 424 24.79 8.93 -1.72
N GLY A 425 24.92 7.62 -1.61
CA GLY A 425 23.80 6.69 -1.76
C GLY A 425 22.64 7.01 -0.81
N LEU A 426 22.92 7.24 0.47
CA LEU A 426 21.90 7.61 1.47
C LEU A 426 21.24 8.94 1.14
N ILE A 427 21.99 9.96 0.73
CA ILE A 427 21.44 11.27 0.33
C ILE A 427 20.48 11.10 -0.85
N ILE A 428 20.87 10.34 -1.88
CA ILE A 428 19.98 10.08 -3.01
C ILE A 428 18.73 9.34 -2.53
N SER A 429 18.89 8.24 -1.79
CA SER A 429 17.79 7.39 -1.35
C SER A 429 16.78 8.09 -0.45
N LEU A 430 17.24 8.98 0.45
CA LEU A 430 16.41 9.60 1.49
C LEU A 430 15.97 11.03 1.19
N VAL A 431 16.61 11.73 0.25
CA VAL A 431 16.27 13.13 -0.08
C VAL A 431 15.85 13.27 -1.54
N VAL A 432 16.68 12.80 -2.47
CA VAL A 432 16.43 13.02 -3.91
C VAL A 432 15.26 12.17 -4.41
N LEU A 433 15.24 10.86 -4.12
CA LEU A 433 14.18 9.97 -4.62
C LEU A 433 12.77 10.29 -4.07
N PRO A 434 12.58 10.61 -2.77
CA PRO A 434 11.28 11.08 -2.29
C PRO A 434 10.85 12.39 -2.97
N SER A 435 11.78 13.31 -3.21
CA SER A 435 11.48 14.58 -3.89
C SER A 435 11.02 14.35 -5.33
N ILE A 436 11.70 13.47 -6.07
CA ILE A 436 11.28 13.04 -7.41
C ILE A 436 9.91 12.37 -7.37
N SER A 437 9.69 11.47 -6.40
CA SER A 437 8.40 10.81 -6.22
C SER A 437 7.27 11.82 -6.01
N THR A 438 7.49 12.80 -5.11
CA THR A 438 6.54 13.89 -4.82
C THR A 438 6.22 14.70 -6.06
N PHE A 439 7.23 15.06 -6.85
CA PHE A 439 7.04 15.83 -8.08
C PHE A 439 6.20 15.06 -9.11
N ILE A 440 6.45 13.75 -9.30
CA ILE A 440 5.70 12.91 -10.23
C ILE A 440 4.26 12.70 -9.74
N THR A 441 4.06 12.42 -8.44
CA THR A 441 2.72 12.18 -7.90
C THR A 441 1.88 13.45 -7.77
N PHE A 442 2.49 14.63 -7.67
CA PHE A 442 1.77 15.90 -7.70
C PHE A 442 0.97 16.08 -9.00
N TYR A 443 1.52 15.66 -10.14
CA TYR A 443 0.76 15.65 -11.40
C TYR A 443 -0.42 14.67 -11.36
N GLY A 444 -0.22 13.51 -10.74
CA GLY A 444 -1.29 12.53 -10.51
C GLY A 444 -2.38 13.05 -9.58
N ALA A 445 -2.03 13.85 -8.56
CA ALA A 445 -2.96 14.46 -7.62
C ALA A 445 -4.01 15.33 -8.32
N ALA A 446 -3.63 16.07 -9.37
CA ALA A 446 -4.57 16.89 -10.14
C ALA A 446 -5.69 16.06 -10.79
N MET A 447 -5.40 14.82 -11.19
CA MET A 447 -6.39 13.91 -11.78
C MET A 447 -7.40 13.37 -10.76
N PHE A 448 -7.04 13.36 -9.46
CA PHE A 448 -7.97 12.92 -8.42
C PHE A 448 -9.17 13.87 -8.25
N PHE A 449 -9.06 15.12 -8.67
CA PHE A 449 -10.13 16.11 -8.55
C PHE A 449 -11.10 16.12 -9.76
N ILE A 450 -10.83 15.35 -10.82
CA ILE A 450 -11.60 15.42 -12.07
C ILE A 450 -12.79 14.44 -12.08
N ASN A 451 -12.66 13.24 -11.52
CA ASN A 451 -13.75 12.26 -11.56
C ASN A 451 -13.64 11.18 -10.46
N ASN A 452 -14.47 11.29 -9.42
CA ASN A 452 -14.45 10.40 -8.26
C ASN A 452 -14.75 8.92 -8.60
N ASN A 453 -15.65 8.68 -9.55
CA ASN A 453 -16.05 7.32 -9.95
C ASN A 453 -14.92 6.54 -10.64
N GLN A 454 -13.86 7.21 -11.09
CA GLN A 454 -12.72 6.59 -11.76
C GLN A 454 -11.48 6.53 -10.87
N LEU A 455 -11.54 6.99 -9.62
CA LEU A 455 -10.37 7.08 -8.74
C LEU A 455 -9.75 5.72 -8.44
N ASP A 456 -10.56 4.72 -8.10
CA ASP A 456 -10.06 3.37 -7.82
C ASP A 456 -9.40 2.74 -9.04
N LEU A 457 -10.01 2.91 -10.23
CA LEU A 457 -9.47 2.42 -11.49
C LEU A 457 -8.16 3.13 -11.83
N PHE A 458 -8.14 4.46 -11.77
CA PHE A 458 -6.97 5.29 -12.04
C PHE A 458 -5.81 4.92 -11.10
N ARG A 459 -6.10 4.79 -9.80
CA ARG A 459 -5.13 4.36 -8.79
C ARG A 459 -4.52 3.00 -9.13
N ASN A 460 -5.36 2.01 -9.41
CA ASN A 460 -4.90 0.66 -9.72
C ASN A 460 -4.08 0.64 -11.01
N ILE A 461 -4.47 1.42 -12.03
CA ILE A 461 -3.69 1.60 -13.27
C ILE A 461 -2.33 2.22 -12.97
N PHE A 462 -2.26 3.30 -12.19
CA PHE A 462 -0.99 3.95 -11.84
C PHE A 462 -0.05 3.04 -11.07
N LEU A 463 -0.57 2.32 -10.06
CA LEU A 463 0.21 1.32 -9.33
C LEU A 463 0.72 0.21 -10.26
N MET A 464 -0.12 -0.26 -11.19
CA MET A 464 0.29 -1.26 -12.19
C MET A 464 1.34 -0.73 -13.16
N VAL A 465 1.23 0.53 -13.61
CA VAL A 465 2.24 1.17 -14.45
C VAL A 465 3.58 1.27 -13.73
N PHE A 466 3.58 1.66 -12.46
CA PHE A 466 4.80 1.70 -11.64
C PHE A 466 5.39 0.29 -11.44
N LEU A 467 4.58 -0.69 -11.04
CA LEU A 467 5.03 -2.07 -10.90
C LEU A 467 5.58 -2.63 -12.22
N PHE A 468 4.89 -2.41 -13.33
CA PHE A 468 5.32 -2.83 -14.65
C PHE A 468 6.64 -2.18 -15.06
N GLY A 469 6.77 -0.86 -14.87
CA GLY A 469 8.02 -0.13 -15.14
C GLY A 469 9.19 -0.65 -14.31
N GLY A 470 8.97 -0.91 -13.02
CA GLY A 470 9.95 -1.54 -12.14
C GLY A 470 10.39 -2.92 -12.62
N CYS A 471 9.42 -3.76 -12.97
CA CYS A 471 9.68 -5.11 -13.46
C CYS A 471 10.41 -5.11 -14.79
N LEU A 472 10.05 -4.22 -15.71
CA LEU A 472 10.72 -4.07 -17.00
C LEU A 472 12.19 -3.69 -16.79
N LEU A 473 12.47 -2.74 -15.90
CA LEU A 473 13.85 -2.37 -15.54
C LEU A 473 14.60 -3.54 -14.90
N GLY A 474 13.94 -4.31 -14.04
CA GLY A 474 14.51 -5.51 -13.44
C GLY A 474 14.83 -6.60 -14.47
N LEU A 475 13.91 -6.86 -15.40
CA LEU A 475 14.06 -7.82 -16.49
C LEU A 475 15.17 -7.41 -17.47
N ILE A 476 15.24 -6.13 -17.84
CA ILE A 476 16.34 -5.59 -18.66
C ILE A 476 17.68 -5.80 -17.95
N SER A 477 17.74 -5.51 -16.65
CA SER A 477 18.96 -5.68 -15.84
C SER A 477 19.40 -7.13 -15.75
N ILE A 478 18.48 -8.07 -15.47
CA ILE A 478 18.77 -9.51 -15.47
C ILE A 478 19.20 -9.97 -16.87
N SER A 479 18.48 -9.54 -17.91
CA SER A 479 18.74 -10.00 -19.28
C SER A 479 20.12 -9.57 -19.76
N PHE A 480 20.51 -8.33 -19.46
CA PHE A 480 21.86 -7.82 -19.75
C PHE A 480 22.94 -8.60 -18.99
N ASP A 481 22.73 -8.84 -17.69
CA ASP A 481 23.66 -9.59 -16.85
C ASP A 481 23.77 -11.07 -17.28
N MET A 482 22.66 -11.68 -17.71
CA MET A 482 22.59 -13.02 -18.25
C MET A 482 23.31 -13.12 -19.60
N PHE A 483 23.12 -12.13 -20.48
CA PHE A 483 23.81 -12.06 -21.77
C PHE A 483 25.34 -11.95 -21.60
N TYR A 484 25.79 -11.08 -20.69
CA TYR A 484 27.21 -10.91 -20.39
C TYR A 484 27.83 -12.18 -19.80
N ASN A 485 27.09 -12.89 -18.95
CA ASN A 485 27.55 -14.11 -18.27
C ASN A 485 27.14 -15.42 -18.98
N ARG A 486 26.66 -15.37 -20.23
CA ARG A 486 26.12 -16.55 -20.93
C ARG A 486 27.05 -17.75 -20.99
N ARG A 487 28.37 -17.52 -21.09
CA ARG A 487 29.39 -18.59 -21.11
C ARG A 487 29.48 -19.28 -19.75
N ASN A 488 29.59 -18.48 -18.68
CA ASN A 488 29.62 -19.00 -17.31
C ASN A 488 28.35 -19.78 -16.95
N ILE A 489 27.18 -19.32 -17.42
CA ILE A 489 25.89 -20.02 -17.21
C ILE A 489 25.90 -21.37 -17.91
N LYS A 490 26.38 -21.42 -19.16
CA LYS A 490 26.45 -22.67 -19.93
C LYS A 490 27.40 -23.69 -19.27
N GLU A 491 28.52 -23.23 -18.73
CA GLU A 491 29.55 -24.11 -18.15
C GLU A 491 29.22 -24.55 -16.71
N LYS A 492 28.72 -23.63 -15.88
CA LYS A 492 28.57 -23.86 -14.44
C LYS A 492 27.11 -24.02 -13.97
N GLY A 493 26.15 -23.80 -14.87
CA GLY A 493 24.71 -23.95 -14.63
C GLY A 493 24.03 -22.69 -14.08
N PHE A 494 22.71 -22.61 -14.30
CA PHE A 494 21.89 -21.45 -13.92
C PHE A 494 21.79 -21.22 -12.41
N LEU A 495 21.71 -22.29 -11.60
CA LEU A 495 21.67 -22.16 -10.13
C LEU A 495 22.96 -21.55 -9.56
N LYS A 496 24.12 -21.84 -10.16
CA LYS A 496 25.37 -21.23 -9.72
C LYS A 496 25.35 -19.72 -9.98
N PHE A 497 24.91 -19.34 -11.17
CA PHE A 497 24.71 -17.94 -11.53
C PHE A 497 23.76 -17.26 -10.54
N LEU A 498 22.62 -17.85 -10.20
CA LEU A 498 21.64 -17.16 -9.36
C LEU A 498 22.08 -16.93 -7.90
N PHE A 499 22.74 -17.91 -7.29
CA PHE A 499 23.01 -17.89 -5.85
C PHE A 499 24.48 -17.63 -5.48
N PHE A 500 25.44 -17.99 -6.33
CA PHE A 500 26.87 -17.96 -5.98
C PHE A 500 27.59 -16.77 -6.63
N ASP A 501 27.29 -16.48 -7.90
CA ASP A 501 27.90 -15.36 -8.62
C ASP A 501 27.28 -13.99 -8.24
N ASP A 502 26.36 -14.00 -7.30
CA ASP A 502 25.66 -12.84 -6.76
C ASP A 502 25.71 -12.87 -5.22
N PRO A 503 26.83 -12.42 -4.62
CA PRO A 503 27.02 -12.48 -3.16
C PRO A 503 25.99 -11.63 -2.41
N TYR A 504 25.34 -10.68 -3.09
CA TYR A 504 24.33 -9.80 -2.53
C TYR A 504 22.91 -10.29 -2.75
N LEU A 505 22.66 -11.35 -3.54
CA LEU A 505 21.33 -11.90 -3.86
C LEU A 505 20.37 -10.91 -4.57
N VAL A 506 20.91 -9.94 -5.31
CA VAL A 506 20.14 -8.95 -6.08
C VAL A 506 19.28 -9.62 -7.17
N ARG A 507 19.80 -10.64 -7.86
CA ARG A 507 19.11 -11.40 -8.91
C ARG A 507 17.86 -12.08 -8.39
N LEU A 508 17.92 -12.63 -7.17
CA LEU A 508 16.77 -13.26 -6.53
C LEU A 508 15.69 -12.23 -6.22
N GLU A 509 16.07 -11.03 -5.79
CA GLU A 509 15.11 -9.94 -5.53
C GLU A 509 14.48 -9.41 -6.83
N LEU A 510 15.24 -9.34 -7.91
CA LEU A 510 14.69 -9.01 -9.23
C LEU A 510 13.68 -10.06 -9.71
N ILE A 511 13.88 -11.35 -9.41
CA ILE A 511 12.88 -12.40 -9.68
C ILE A 511 11.64 -12.22 -8.79
N LEU A 512 11.80 -11.86 -7.52
CA LEU A 512 10.66 -11.57 -6.64
C LEU A 512 9.86 -10.36 -7.15
N LEU A 513 10.50 -9.37 -7.76
CA LEU A 513 9.81 -8.25 -8.39
C LEU A 513 8.92 -8.73 -9.54
N VAL A 514 9.40 -9.66 -10.38
CA VAL A 514 8.57 -10.29 -11.42
C VAL A 514 7.40 -11.07 -10.80
N MET A 515 7.60 -11.76 -9.67
CA MET A 515 6.50 -12.42 -8.96
C MET A 515 5.46 -11.42 -8.45
N LEU A 516 5.88 -10.24 -7.96
CA LEU A 516 4.96 -9.16 -7.57
C LEU A 516 4.14 -8.65 -8.77
N LEU A 517 4.71 -8.57 -9.97
CA LEU A 517 3.93 -8.25 -11.18
C LEU A 517 2.89 -9.32 -11.50
N LEU A 518 3.25 -10.60 -11.40
CA LEU A 518 2.30 -11.69 -11.62
C LEU A 518 1.15 -11.64 -10.61
N ILE A 519 1.44 -11.33 -9.33
CA ILE A 519 0.41 -11.10 -8.30
C ILE A 519 -0.44 -9.88 -8.65
N GLY A 520 0.16 -8.79 -9.13
CA GLY A 520 -0.58 -7.60 -9.58
C GLY A 520 -1.53 -7.89 -10.74
N ILE A 521 -1.07 -8.61 -11.76
CA ILE A 521 -1.92 -9.08 -12.89
C ILE A 521 -3.05 -9.96 -12.35
N TRP A 522 -2.74 -10.88 -11.44
CA TRP A 522 -3.74 -11.75 -10.83
C TRP A 522 -4.78 -10.97 -10.02
N THR A 523 -4.37 -9.89 -9.35
CA THR A 523 -5.27 -8.97 -8.63
C THR A 523 -6.25 -8.31 -9.59
N VAL A 524 -5.79 -7.85 -10.76
CA VAL A 524 -6.65 -7.27 -11.79
C VAL A 524 -7.64 -8.31 -12.32
N ILE A 525 -7.18 -9.52 -12.62
CA ILE A 525 -8.07 -10.62 -13.08
C ILE A 525 -9.14 -10.93 -12.04
N ILE A 526 -8.75 -11.03 -10.77
CA ILE A 526 -9.68 -11.27 -9.66
C ILE A 526 -10.69 -10.13 -9.53
N SER A 527 -10.28 -8.88 -9.70
CA SER A 527 -11.20 -7.73 -9.62
C SER A 527 -12.31 -7.73 -10.68
N LEU A 528 -12.19 -8.58 -11.71
CA LEU A 528 -13.23 -8.82 -12.73
C LEU A 528 -14.24 -9.92 -12.33
N LEU A 529 -13.98 -10.66 -11.24
CA LEU A 529 -14.85 -11.71 -10.72
C LEU A 529 -15.98 -11.15 -9.84
N PRO A 530 -17.03 -11.94 -9.51
CA PRO A 530 -18.10 -11.52 -8.60
C PRO A 530 -17.59 -11.07 -7.22
N SER A 531 -18.27 -10.08 -6.62
CA SER A 531 -17.84 -9.37 -5.41
C SER A 531 -17.47 -10.27 -4.22
N SER A 532 -18.20 -11.38 -4.00
CA SER A 532 -17.94 -12.29 -2.89
C SER A 532 -16.56 -12.97 -2.96
N LEU A 533 -16.10 -13.31 -4.17
CA LEU A 533 -14.77 -13.89 -4.37
C LEU A 533 -13.69 -12.81 -4.28
N VAL A 534 -13.97 -11.60 -4.74
CA VAL A 534 -13.05 -10.45 -4.71
C VAL A 534 -12.62 -10.14 -3.28
N ASP A 535 -13.55 -10.16 -2.33
CA ASP A 535 -13.24 -9.80 -0.93
C ASP A 535 -12.26 -10.79 -0.27
N ILE A 536 -12.52 -12.10 -0.37
CA ILE A 536 -11.66 -13.12 0.26
C ILE A 536 -10.29 -13.18 -0.43
N SER A 537 -10.28 -13.18 -1.76
CA SER A 537 -9.04 -13.32 -2.53
C SER A 537 -8.18 -12.05 -2.47
N GLY A 538 -8.79 -10.86 -2.45
CA GLY A 538 -8.10 -9.58 -2.27
C GLY A 538 -7.32 -9.53 -0.96
N ARG A 539 -7.89 -10.06 0.14
CA ARG A 539 -7.20 -10.15 1.45
C ARG A 539 -5.94 -11.02 1.37
N TYR A 540 -6.05 -12.21 0.78
CA TYR A 540 -4.92 -13.13 0.62
C TYR A 540 -3.83 -12.55 -0.29
N ILE A 541 -4.23 -11.92 -1.39
CA ILE A 541 -3.33 -11.22 -2.30
C ILE A 541 -2.57 -10.12 -1.58
N ASN A 542 -3.24 -9.28 -0.79
CA ASN A 542 -2.56 -8.20 -0.05
C ASN A 542 -1.52 -8.74 0.94
N PHE A 543 -1.83 -9.86 1.62
CA PHE A 543 -0.85 -10.56 2.46
C PHE A 543 0.36 -11.05 1.64
N LEU A 544 0.14 -11.68 0.49
CA LEU A 544 1.21 -12.11 -0.40
C LEU A 544 2.05 -10.93 -0.89
N VAL A 545 1.42 -9.84 -1.35
CA VAL A 545 2.13 -8.62 -1.78
C VAL A 545 3.03 -8.11 -0.65
N SER A 546 2.53 -8.01 0.58
CA SER A 546 3.31 -7.57 1.74
C SER A 546 4.49 -8.51 2.04
N LEU A 547 4.27 -9.83 1.99
CA LEU A 547 5.32 -10.83 2.18
C LEU A 547 6.41 -10.73 1.11
N PHE A 548 6.03 -10.71 -0.17
CA PHE A 548 6.97 -10.64 -1.28
C PHE A 548 7.70 -9.30 -1.35
N THR A 549 7.03 -8.20 -1.00
CA THR A 549 7.65 -6.87 -0.85
C THR A 549 8.71 -6.90 0.24
N THR A 550 8.38 -7.44 1.41
CA THR A 550 9.35 -7.58 2.53
C THR A 550 10.54 -8.45 2.15
N LEU A 551 10.32 -9.56 1.43
CA LEU A 551 11.39 -10.42 0.93
C LEU A 551 12.27 -9.72 -0.11
N ALA A 552 11.68 -8.92 -1.01
CA ALA A 552 12.39 -8.13 -2.02
C ALA A 552 13.22 -6.99 -1.42
N CYS A 553 12.83 -6.46 -0.26
CA CYS A 553 13.57 -5.43 0.48
C CYS A 553 14.82 -5.92 1.22
N GLY A 554 15.24 -7.17 1.02
CA GLY A 554 16.35 -7.77 1.76
C GLY A 554 15.94 -8.81 2.78
N GLY A 555 14.67 -9.22 2.84
CA GLY A 555 14.27 -10.42 3.59
C GLY A 555 15.02 -11.67 3.13
N ASN A 556 15.27 -11.82 1.82
CA ASN A 556 16.11 -12.91 1.29
C ASN A 556 17.55 -12.84 1.79
N ALA A 557 18.16 -11.65 1.76
CA ALA A 557 19.51 -11.42 2.26
C ALA A 557 19.60 -11.73 3.76
N LEU A 558 18.55 -11.40 4.52
CA LEU A 558 18.48 -11.65 5.96
C LEU A 558 18.43 -13.15 6.24
N ILE A 559 17.55 -13.88 5.55
CA ILE A 559 17.43 -15.34 5.68
C ILE A 559 18.78 -16.00 5.34
N ALA A 560 19.43 -15.58 4.26
CA ALA A 560 20.74 -16.11 3.88
C ALA A 560 21.83 -15.83 4.94
N GLU A 561 21.87 -14.62 5.49
CA GLU A 561 22.81 -14.27 6.57
C GLU A 561 22.54 -15.04 7.88
N LEU A 562 21.28 -15.26 8.23
CA LEU A 562 20.89 -16.09 9.39
C LEU A 562 21.32 -17.54 9.20
N ILE A 563 21.06 -18.13 8.03
CA ILE A 563 21.48 -19.49 7.70
C ILE A 563 23.01 -19.61 7.78
N LYS A 564 23.76 -18.63 7.24
CA LYS A 564 25.22 -18.59 7.37
C LYS A 564 25.66 -18.53 8.84
N LYS A 565 25.07 -17.66 9.65
CA LYS A 565 25.41 -17.56 11.09
C LYS A 565 25.14 -18.87 11.83
N LEU A 566 24.04 -19.55 11.52
CA LEU A 566 23.70 -20.84 12.15
C LEU A 566 24.66 -21.96 11.75
N ILE A 567 25.02 -22.06 10.46
CA ILE A 567 25.90 -23.13 9.97
C ILE A 567 27.34 -22.93 10.41
N TYR A 568 27.86 -21.70 10.41
CA TYR A 568 29.31 -21.44 10.51
C TYR A 568 29.82 -21.03 11.90
N ARG A 569 28.96 -20.87 12.91
CA ARG A 569 29.37 -20.43 14.27
C ARG A 569 30.39 -21.36 14.96
N LYS A 570 30.46 -22.64 14.58
CA LYS A 570 31.34 -23.64 15.21
C LYS A 570 32.76 -23.73 14.62
N LYS A 571 33.04 -23.12 13.46
CA LYS A 571 34.27 -23.37 12.69
C LYS A 571 35.32 -22.24 12.74
N PHE A 572 34.97 -21.08 13.30
CA PHE A 572 35.72 -19.84 13.09
C PHE A 572 36.99 -19.69 13.95
N ASN A 573 37.05 -20.31 15.13
CA ASN A 573 38.17 -20.10 16.06
C ASN A 573 39.42 -20.93 15.75
N THR A 574 39.33 -21.98 14.93
CA THR A 574 40.44 -22.91 14.65
C THR A 574 41.18 -22.63 13.34
N GLU A 575 40.70 -21.72 12.48
CA GLU A 575 41.26 -21.53 11.12
C GLU A 575 42.11 -20.26 10.93
N LYS A 576 42.17 -19.34 11.90
CA LYS A 576 42.85 -18.04 11.74
C LYS A 576 44.36 -18.16 11.51
N ASP A 577 45.05 -19.04 12.26
CA ASP A 577 46.49 -19.28 12.09
C ASP A 577 46.81 -20.12 10.84
N ARG A 578 45.82 -20.83 10.30
CA ARG A 578 46.00 -21.71 9.14
C ARG A 578 45.99 -20.93 7.82
N LEU A 579 45.28 -19.79 7.77
CA LEU A 579 45.14 -19.01 6.55
C LEU A 579 46.47 -18.44 6.06
N ASP A 580 47.21 -17.80 6.96
CA ASP A 580 48.46 -17.12 6.61
C ASP A 580 49.46 -18.12 6.01
N HIS A 581 49.66 -19.24 6.71
CA HIS A 581 50.46 -20.35 6.19
C HIS A 581 49.96 -20.87 4.84
N LEU A 582 48.64 -21.00 4.64
CA LEU A 582 48.09 -21.49 3.37
C LEU A 582 48.31 -20.53 2.20
N LEU A 583 48.19 -19.22 2.42
CA LEU A 583 48.42 -18.19 1.39
C LEU A 583 49.90 -18.04 1.03
N LEU A 584 50.81 -18.30 1.98
CA LEU A 584 52.24 -18.24 1.73
C LEU A 584 52.75 -19.48 0.98
N THR A 585 52.21 -20.65 1.29
CA THR A 585 52.75 -21.94 0.86
C THR A 585 52.14 -22.46 -0.45
N ASN A 586 50.93 -22.03 -0.83
CA ASN A 586 50.24 -22.55 -2.02
C ASN A 586 49.88 -21.45 -3.03
N GLN A 587 50.62 -21.41 -4.15
CA GLN A 587 50.43 -20.41 -5.22
C GLN A 587 49.06 -20.55 -5.91
N ASP A 588 48.58 -21.77 -6.16
CA ASP A 588 47.28 -22.00 -6.81
C ASP A 588 46.13 -21.45 -5.96
N LEU A 589 46.20 -21.67 -4.64
CA LEU A 589 45.22 -21.12 -3.71
C LEU A 589 45.27 -19.59 -3.69
N TYR A 590 46.47 -19.03 -3.69
CA TYR A 590 46.66 -17.58 -3.71
C TYR A 590 46.02 -16.94 -4.94
N GLU A 591 46.21 -17.51 -6.13
CA GLU A 591 45.61 -17.02 -7.37
C GLU A 591 44.08 -17.14 -7.35
N LEU A 592 43.56 -18.28 -6.89
CA LEU A 592 42.12 -18.48 -6.69
C LEU A 592 41.53 -17.45 -5.72
N PHE A 593 42.24 -17.17 -4.63
CA PHE A 593 41.81 -16.20 -3.63
C PHE A 593 41.89 -14.77 -4.14
N LYS A 594 42.92 -14.41 -4.89
CA LYS A 594 43.05 -13.10 -5.53
C LYS A 594 41.93 -12.84 -6.54
N ASP A 595 41.57 -13.83 -7.36
CA ASP A 595 40.42 -13.75 -8.27
C ASP A 595 39.10 -13.58 -7.50
N TYR A 596 38.93 -14.30 -6.39
CA TYR A 596 37.76 -14.15 -5.53
C TYR A 596 37.66 -12.76 -4.87
N CYS A 597 38.76 -12.25 -4.31
CA CYS A 597 38.85 -10.90 -3.76
C CYS A 597 38.47 -9.83 -4.80
N SER A 598 38.85 -10.02 -6.07
CA SER A 598 38.44 -9.13 -7.16
C SER A 598 36.92 -9.12 -7.39
N LYS A 599 36.22 -10.25 -7.14
CA LYS A 599 34.77 -10.37 -7.33
C LYS A 599 33.97 -9.82 -6.15
N GLU A 600 34.54 -9.84 -4.95
CA GLU A 600 33.91 -9.33 -3.71
C GLU A 600 34.25 -7.88 -3.37
N PHE A 601 35.00 -7.17 -4.22
CA PHE A 601 35.52 -5.82 -3.94
C PHE A 601 36.39 -5.74 -2.69
N SER A 602 37.21 -6.76 -2.46
CA SER A 602 38.20 -6.80 -1.38
C SER A 602 39.62 -6.99 -1.91
N LEU A 603 39.87 -6.53 -3.15
CA LEU A 603 41.13 -6.72 -3.86
C LEU A 603 42.28 -5.93 -3.23
N GLU A 604 41.97 -4.79 -2.62
CA GLU A 604 42.90 -3.92 -1.93
C GLU A 604 43.68 -4.65 -0.83
N ASN A 605 43.01 -5.50 -0.05
CA ASN A 605 43.63 -6.22 1.06
C ASN A 605 44.67 -7.23 0.55
N ILE A 606 44.34 -7.99 -0.51
CA ILE A 606 45.26 -9.02 -1.03
C ILE A 606 46.44 -8.39 -1.79
N LEU A 607 46.22 -7.28 -2.50
CA LEU A 607 47.29 -6.55 -3.18
C LEU A 607 48.26 -5.90 -2.19
N PHE A 608 47.76 -5.39 -1.07
CA PHE A 608 48.62 -4.84 -0.03
C PHE A 608 49.44 -5.93 0.66
N PHE A 609 48.82 -7.08 0.95
CA PHE A 609 49.52 -8.25 1.47
C PHE A 609 50.65 -8.71 0.53
N GLU A 610 50.43 -8.68 -0.79
CA GLU A 610 51.44 -8.98 -1.80
C GLU A 610 52.64 -8.01 -1.71
N LYS A 611 52.36 -6.71 -1.56
CA LYS A 611 53.39 -5.67 -1.41
C LYS A 611 54.20 -5.85 -0.12
N LEU A 612 53.56 -6.22 0.99
CA LEU A 612 54.25 -6.56 2.24
C LEU A 612 55.11 -7.82 2.09
N LYS A 613 54.61 -8.86 1.41
CA LYS A 613 55.37 -10.08 1.12
C LYS A 613 56.62 -9.80 0.27
N GLN A 614 56.47 -8.95 -0.75
CA GLN A 614 57.58 -8.50 -1.61
C GLN A 614 58.62 -7.71 -0.81
N ALA A 615 58.20 -6.81 0.07
CA ALA A 615 59.09 -6.03 0.92
C ALA A 615 59.86 -6.90 1.94
N SER A 616 59.21 -7.94 2.47
CA SER A 616 59.74 -8.73 3.58
C SER A 616 60.67 -9.91 3.19
N SER A 617 60.98 -10.11 1.90
CA SER A 617 61.67 -11.30 1.37
C SER A 617 61.20 -12.60 2.06
N ASN A 618 59.91 -12.96 1.90
CA ASN A 618 59.25 -14.14 2.51
C ASN A 618 59.09 -14.13 4.04
N PHE A 619 58.83 -12.97 4.69
CA PHE A 619 58.53 -12.88 6.14
C PHE A 619 59.61 -13.40 7.10
N THR A 620 60.79 -13.78 6.57
CA THR A 620 61.92 -14.28 7.36
C THR A 620 62.90 -13.18 7.76
N ARG A 621 62.82 -12.00 7.13
CA ARG A 621 63.61 -10.81 7.49
C ARG A 621 62.68 -9.66 7.84
N ALA A 622 62.10 -9.72 9.04
CA ALA A 622 61.28 -8.63 9.59
C ALA A 622 62.07 -7.31 9.71
N ASP A 623 63.40 -7.39 9.77
CA ASP A 623 64.33 -6.25 9.84
C ASP A 623 64.69 -5.66 8.46
N SER A 624 64.01 -6.07 7.39
CA SER A 624 64.20 -5.47 6.07
C SER A 624 63.76 -4.01 6.06
N LYS A 625 64.58 -3.15 5.43
CA LYS A 625 64.34 -1.71 5.29
C LYS A 625 63.48 -1.46 4.05
N LEU A 626 62.42 -0.66 4.19
CA LEU A 626 61.58 -0.25 3.06
C LEU A 626 62.28 0.83 2.22
N SER A 627 62.28 0.68 0.90
CA SER A 627 62.76 1.74 0.01
C SER A 627 61.81 2.93 0.01
N LYS A 628 62.35 4.14 -0.21
CA LYS A 628 61.57 5.38 -0.21
C LYS A 628 60.49 5.36 -1.29
N GLU A 629 60.80 4.86 -2.48
CA GLU A 629 59.85 4.75 -3.58
C GLU A 629 58.68 3.82 -3.24
N LEU A 630 58.97 2.71 -2.53
CA LEU A 630 57.94 1.76 -2.12
C LEU A 630 57.03 2.35 -1.03
N ILE A 631 57.59 3.12 -0.09
CA ILE A 631 56.82 3.85 0.92
C ILE A 631 55.87 4.85 0.26
N GLU A 632 56.37 5.65 -0.69
CA GLU A 632 55.56 6.63 -1.40
C GLU A 632 54.47 5.97 -2.26
N GLU A 633 54.79 4.84 -2.90
CA GLU A 633 53.80 4.02 -3.63
C GLU A 633 52.72 3.48 -2.66
N MET A 634 53.12 2.84 -1.56
CA MET A 634 52.21 2.28 -0.57
C MET A 634 51.31 3.35 0.04
N GLU A 635 51.88 4.49 0.45
CA GLU A 635 51.14 5.62 0.99
C GLU A 635 50.09 6.12 0.00
N LYS A 636 50.49 6.36 -1.24
CA LYS A 636 49.61 6.89 -2.29
C LYS A 636 48.49 5.93 -2.67
N ASP A 637 48.81 4.64 -2.80
CA ASP A 637 47.87 3.67 -3.33
C ASP A 637 46.92 3.12 -2.26
N PHE A 638 47.38 2.92 -1.02
CA PHE A 638 46.63 2.18 0.01
C PHE A 638 46.18 3.02 1.21
N PHE A 639 46.93 4.06 1.59
CA PHE A 639 46.67 4.80 2.84
C PHE A 639 46.11 6.20 2.63
N THR A 640 46.44 6.84 1.51
CA THR A 640 45.94 8.16 1.16
C THR A 640 44.42 8.06 0.96
N PRO A 641 43.62 8.96 1.57
CA PRO A 641 42.19 9.03 1.29
C PRO A 641 41.97 9.15 -0.21
N TYR A 642 41.06 8.35 -0.74
CA TYR A 642 40.82 8.25 -2.17
C TYR A 642 41.96 7.60 -3.00
N GLY A 643 42.93 6.94 -2.36
CA GLY A 643 43.94 6.09 -3.01
C GLY A 643 43.36 4.93 -3.82
N LYS A 644 44.04 4.49 -4.88
CA LYS A 644 43.51 3.52 -5.86
C LYS A 644 43.02 2.22 -5.22
N TYR A 645 43.72 1.75 -4.20
CA TYR A 645 43.46 0.54 -3.43
C TYR A 645 43.37 0.87 -1.93
N GLU A 646 42.63 1.93 -1.61
CA GLU A 646 42.47 2.39 -0.23
C GLU A 646 41.98 1.27 0.70
N LEU A 647 42.75 0.98 1.75
CA LEU A 647 42.44 -0.08 2.71
C LEU A 647 41.34 0.33 3.69
N ASN A 648 40.44 -0.62 3.96
CA ASN A 648 39.42 -0.49 5.00
C ASN A 648 40.00 -0.85 6.37
N ILE A 649 40.73 0.11 6.97
CA ILE A 649 41.37 -0.02 8.29
C ILE A 649 40.87 1.07 9.25
N PRO A 650 40.97 0.84 10.58
CA PRO A 650 40.63 1.84 11.57
C PRO A 650 41.39 3.16 11.39
N GLY A 651 40.71 4.29 11.64
CA GLY A 651 41.29 5.62 11.42
C GLY A 651 42.52 5.94 12.27
N ASN A 652 42.59 5.38 13.49
CA ASN A 652 43.77 5.47 14.36
C ASN A 652 44.98 4.74 13.77
N VAL A 653 44.79 3.53 13.24
CA VAL A 653 45.85 2.75 12.58
C VAL A 653 46.36 3.49 11.35
N ARG A 654 45.44 4.00 10.52
CA ARG A 654 45.81 4.82 9.35
C ARG A 654 46.63 6.05 9.75
N LYS A 655 46.24 6.76 10.81
CA LYS A 655 46.96 7.94 11.31
C LYS A 655 48.39 7.57 11.75
N GLN A 656 48.55 6.48 12.50
CA GLN A 656 49.86 6.00 12.95
C GLN A 656 50.78 5.62 11.78
N ILE A 657 50.24 4.98 10.73
CA ILE A 657 51.01 4.63 9.52
C ILE A 657 51.42 5.89 8.74
N ILE A 658 50.54 6.87 8.60
CA ILE A 658 50.87 8.14 7.95
C ILE A 658 51.95 8.89 8.75
N GLU A 659 51.85 8.92 10.07
CA GLU A 659 52.90 9.49 10.94
C GLU A 659 54.23 8.76 10.78
N LEU A 660 54.20 7.43 10.67
CA LEU A 660 55.39 6.60 10.39
C LEU A 660 56.03 6.98 9.05
N PHE A 661 55.24 7.13 7.99
CA PHE A 661 55.72 7.57 6.67
C PHE A 661 56.24 9.01 6.66
N GLN A 662 55.61 9.92 7.41
CA GLN A 662 56.05 11.32 7.52
C GLN A 662 57.39 11.47 8.27
N LYS A 663 57.64 10.64 9.29
CA LYS A 663 58.93 10.62 10.00
C LYS A 663 60.09 10.27 9.07
N SER A 664 59.88 9.36 8.11
CA SER A 664 60.88 9.03 7.09
C SER A 664 61.15 10.16 6.11
N LYS A 665 60.15 11.01 5.79
CA LYS A 665 60.29 12.12 4.84
C LYS A 665 60.94 13.38 5.40
N SER A 666 60.74 13.66 6.69
CA SER A 666 61.06 14.98 7.29
C SER A 666 62.55 15.23 7.58
N LYS A 667 63.41 14.20 7.55
CA LYS A 667 64.85 14.33 7.87
C LYS A 667 65.75 14.74 6.69
N GLY A 668 65.22 14.87 5.48
CA GLY A 668 66.03 15.13 4.27
C GLY A 668 66.44 16.59 4.00
N ASN A 669 65.97 17.56 4.79
CA ASN A 669 66.13 18.99 4.47
C ASN A 669 67.05 19.79 5.42
N SER A 670 67.61 19.18 6.47
CA SER A 670 68.57 19.83 7.38
C SER A 670 70.01 19.45 7.00
N THR A 671 70.73 20.41 6.41
CA THR A 671 72.05 20.24 5.78
C THR A 671 73.19 19.86 6.75
N GLU A 672 72.95 19.84 8.07
CA GLU A 672 73.97 19.59 9.10
C GLU A 672 73.92 18.19 9.77
N GLU A 673 72.96 17.31 9.45
CA GLU A 673 72.88 15.95 10.05
C GLU A 673 73.22 14.79 9.08
N LEU A 674 73.99 15.06 8.02
CA LEU A 674 74.37 14.10 6.94
C LEU A 674 75.18 12.85 7.38
N LEU A 675 75.44 12.64 8.67
CA LEU A 675 76.14 11.46 9.19
C LEU A 675 75.32 10.65 10.21
N LYS A 676 74.07 11.01 10.51
CA LYS A 676 73.19 10.15 11.31
C LYS A 676 72.44 9.22 10.38
N GLU A 677 72.56 7.92 10.63
CA GLU A 677 71.92 6.82 9.92
C GLU A 677 70.54 7.21 9.39
N GLU A 678 70.33 7.07 8.07
CA GLU A 678 69.00 7.18 7.48
C GLU A 678 68.07 6.25 8.27
N GLU A 679 67.15 6.84 9.02
CA GLU A 679 66.18 6.15 9.84
C GLU A 679 65.12 5.55 8.90
N THR A 680 65.51 4.44 8.29
CA THR A 680 64.71 3.66 7.35
C THR A 680 63.62 2.92 8.12
N ILE A 681 62.39 2.99 7.64
CA ILE A 681 61.26 2.26 8.23
C ILE A 681 61.51 0.77 8.04
N LEU A 682 61.46 0.02 9.14
CA LEU A 682 61.54 -1.44 9.11
C LEU A 682 60.16 -2.01 8.73
N VAL A 683 60.16 -3.08 7.93
CA VAL A 683 58.93 -3.78 7.56
C VAL A 683 58.17 -4.26 8.81
N SER A 684 58.88 -4.70 9.85
CA SER A 684 58.31 -5.08 11.16
C SER A 684 57.43 -3.99 11.77
N GLN A 685 57.90 -2.73 11.78
CA GLN A 685 57.14 -1.61 12.34
C GLN A 685 55.84 -1.35 11.59
N LEU A 686 55.85 -1.48 10.26
CA LEU A 686 54.63 -1.34 9.45
C LEU A 686 53.68 -2.52 9.69
N MET A 687 54.23 -3.74 9.78
CA MET A 687 53.48 -4.96 10.06
C MET A 687 52.79 -4.91 11.42
N ASP A 688 53.48 -4.51 12.48
CA ASP A 688 52.92 -4.42 13.84
C ASP A 688 51.69 -3.50 13.91
N LEU A 689 51.63 -2.47 13.07
CA LEU A 689 50.50 -1.55 13.01
C LEU A 689 49.29 -2.11 12.25
N ILE A 690 49.50 -2.82 11.13
CA ILE A 690 48.40 -3.14 10.19
C ILE A 690 48.08 -4.62 10.06
N TYR A 691 49.00 -5.52 10.42
CA TYR A 691 48.92 -6.91 10.03
C TYR A 691 47.67 -7.61 10.55
N ILE A 692 47.27 -7.30 11.80
CA ILE A 692 46.08 -7.87 12.43
C ILE A 692 44.81 -7.47 11.66
N ASP A 693 44.64 -6.18 11.34
CA ASP A 693 43.46 -5.69 10.60
C ASP A 693 43.43 -6.23 9.18
N LEU A 694 44.60 -6.29 8.52
CA LEU A 694 44.73 -6.85 7.19
C LEU A 694 44.36 -8.34 7.16
N LEU A 695 44.89 -9.13 8.09
CA LEU A 695 44.55 -10.56 8.21
C LEU A 695 43.09 -10.77 8.60
N LEU A 696 42.49 -9.90 9.42
CA LEU A 696 41.06 -9.97 9.72
C LEU A 696 40.23 -9.77 8.45
N ASN A 697 40.55 -8.76 7.64
CA ASN A 697 39.87 -8.50 6.36
C ASN A 697 40.08 -9.67 5.37
N LEU A 698 41.30 -10.16 5.24
CA LEU A 698 41.62 -11.31 4.38
C LEU A 698 40.92 -12.58 4.86
N ASN A 699 40.90 -12.85 6.15
CA ASN A 699 40.24 -14.03 6.71
C ASN A 699 38.73 -13.98 6.53
N ASP A 700 38.13 -12.79 6.67
CA ASP A 700 36.71 -12.59 6.37
C ASP A 700 36.39 -12.94 4.90
N THR A 701 37.20 -12.47 3.94
CA THR A 701 37.05 -12.86 2.53
C THR A 701 37.38 -14.33 2.29
N PHE A 702 38.40 -14.89 2.94
CA PHE A 702 38.82 -16.27 2.75
C PHE A 702 37.76 -17.25 3.26
N THR A 703 37.18 -16.99 4.42
CA THR A 703 36.10 -17.81 4.96
C THR A 703 34.86 -17.80 4.06
N ARG A 704 34.65 -16.74 3.26
CA ARG A 704 33.66 -16.73 2.17
C ARG A 704 34.12 -17.55 0.97
N LEU A 705 35.37 -17.41 0.53
CA LEU A 705 35.96 -18.25 -0.53
C LEU A 705 35.81 -19.75 -0.20
N GLN A 706 36.06 -20.15 1.04
CA GLN A 706 35.97 -21.55 1.47
C GLN A 706 34.60 -22.19 1.20
N ARG A 707 33.55 -21.37 1.10
CA ARG A 707 32.17 -21.81 0.84
C ARG A 707 31.90 -22.01 -0.64
N THR A 708 32.79 -21.55 -1.51
CA THR A 708 32.65 -21.67 -2.96
C THR A 708 32.98 -23.09 -3.43
N ARG A 709 32.30 -23.53 -4.50
CA ARG A 709 32.63 -24.81 -5.15
C ARG A 709 34.04 -24.80 -5.74
N GLU A 710 34.52 -23.64 -6.23
CA GLU A 710 35.90 -23.50 -6.69
C GLU A 710 36.89 -23.93 -5.59
N PHE A 711 36.73 -23.39 -4.38
CA PHE A 711 37.58 -23.78 -3.25
C PHE A 711 37.39 -25.24 -2.84
N GLN A 712 36.15 -25.75 -2.80
CA GLN A 712 35.93 -27.16 -2.44
C GLN A 712 36.61 -28.11 -3.44
N ARG A 713 36.53 -27.84 -4.74
CA ARG A 713 37.22 -28.61 -5.77
C ARG A 713 38.75 -28.49 -5.64
N TRP A 714 39.25 -27.27 -5.49
CA TRP A 714 40.68 -27.06 -5.24
C TRP A 714 41.14 -27.85 -4.01
N LYS A 715 40.36 -27.82 -2.93
CA LYS A 715 40.66 -28.55 -1.69
C LYS A 715 40.64 -30.06 -1.88
N GLU A 716 39.68 -30.60 -2.64
CA GLU A 716 39.62 -32.02 -2.99
C GLU A 716 40.87 -32.44 -3.75
N VAL A 717 41.26 -31.69 -4.79
CA VAL A 717 42.47 -31.93 -5.59
C VAL A 717 43.72 -31.84 -4.72
N TYR A 718 43.86 -30.78 -3.93
CA TYR A 718 44.99 -30.58 -3.03
C TYR A 718 45.09 -31.70 -1.99
N THR A 719 43.96 -32.16 -1.44
CA THR A 719 43.93 -33.28 -0.47
C THR A 719 44.35 -34.59 -1.12
N LEU A 720 43.95 -34.83 -2.38
CA LEU A 720 44.40 -36.00 -3.14
C LEU A 720 45.91 -35.95 -3.41
N GLN A 721 46.42 -34.81 -3.89
CA GLN A 721 47.85 -34.59 -4.13
C GLN A 721 48.67 -34.75 -2.84
N SER A 722 48.23 -34.18 -1.73
CA SER A 722 48.93 -34.29 -0.44
C SER A 722 48.94 -35.71 0.11
N LYS A 723 47.93 -36.53 -0.22
CA LYS A 723 47.89 -37.95 0.16
C LYS A 723 48.85 -38.77 -0.70
N MET A 724 48.92 -38.48 -2.00
CA MET A 724 49.84 -39.15 -2.93
C MET A 724 51.30 -38.85 -2.59
N SER A 725 51.63 -37.60 -2.23
CA SER A 725 53.00 -37.19 -1.89
C SER A 725 53.51 -37.73 -0.53
N VAL A 726 52.65 -38.33 0.28
CA VAL A 726 53.03 -38.96 1.58
C VAL A 726 53.17 -40.48 1.42
N SER A 727 52.69 -41.05 0.31
CA SER A 727 52.83 -42.47 -0.02
C SER A 727 54.06 -42.81 -0.87
N GLU A 728 54.83 -41.80 -1.28
CA GLU A 728 56.20 -41.92 -1.80
C GLU A 728 57.20 -41.67 -0.68
#